data_AF-A0A2S2PIT9-F1
#
_entry.id   AF-A0A2S2PIT9-F1
#
_cell.length_a   1.000
_cell.length_b   1.000
_cell.length_c   1.000
_cell.angle_alpha   90.00
_cell.angle_beta   90.00
_cell.angle_gamma   90.00
#
_symmetry.space_group_name_H-M   'P 1'
#
loop_
_entity.id
_entity.type
_entity.pdbx_description
1 polymer ?
#
loop_
_entity_poly.entity_id
_entity_poly.type
_entity_poly.pdbx_seq_one_letter_code
_entity_poly.pdbx_strand_id
1 'polypeptide(L)'
;KEKHLQNKIKILQQRLKRRDTKIKSLKSLIINIKKNVPSSDKVTMMLEEQFGGLPLALFLHERKAKTAKKKGTRYNTEMKEFAKTLYFYSPKAYKYVRTLFLLPHHSTIRSWMSTMKCEPGFLEGVFIFLKHEVSKNTWLQDCSLVYDSMSIRKQLIWESDTGKYIGNVEIGFGESSELATEVLVIMIVSLTKQFKCPVGFFYVNKIDSSILSTLVSTAIIKLHEIGIKVWNVTCDGASANVQCFKKLGCNFDINSLNTKFTVQNSLEVYATFDACHMLKLARSALADKRFFQSDNGDIKWSYLCSLNTFQNNLGLKFANKLTAQHINYRNSVMKVKLAAQTLSSGVADAIEYLCQKGESSFQNSEETVYFIRQIDRLFDILNSRIPFSKGYKSPIHPGNINTIKSVFTDTTNYLKTLKFNGIPLILSGRKMFLIGFIVTMTSTLEIAYELLGRSQSPLKYILTYKMSQDHLELFFGCIRSRGGSNNNPNCSQFKKTLRQLLFTKNITVESGNCSNFVAPGGDALDFRSEKRCIIKSDENLDETEIDNYLDILSSIQLIEYTNEILDYIAGYIVKNICKKVVCPYCIDLLVKSDLTDHSYVKDANFTSFVNRGKLKIVSSGVSLIIQELEKSFQAVVVINKKLHNNVKQNIVMLAKKNILNKSTLFFFPNSHPITVDIGSPSHEYSLFTALSQSFVNIRMRHYAKEINSKQVFKNKSSLRQKLTKLILFNNI
;
A
#
# COMPACT_ATOMS: atom_id res chain seq x y z
N LYS A 1 -33.23 15.38 -88.75
CA LYS A 1 -31.96 15.24 -87.97
C LYS A 1 -31.55 16.53 -87.26
N GLU A 2 -31.60 17.68 -87.92
CA GLU A 2 -31.15 18.98 -87.37
C GLU A 2 -31.92 19.45 -86.12
N LYS A 3 -33.25 19.34 -86.12
CA LYS A 3 -34.12 19.67 -84.97
C LYS A 3 -33.80 18.84 -83.71
N HIS A 4 -33.35 17.60 -83.90
CA HIS A 4 -32.97 16.70 -82.80
C HIS A 4 -31.61 17.07 -82.19
N LEU A 5 -30.66 17.48 -83.04
CA LEU A 5 -29.35 18.01 -82.60
C LEU A 5 -29.50 19.33 -81.84
N GLN A 6 -30.35 20.25 -82.33
CA GLN A 6 -30.64 21.51 -81.63
C GLN A 6 -31.25 21.28 -80.24
N ASN A 7 -32.21 20.35 -80.13
CA ASN A 7 -32.76 19.96 -78.82
C ASN A 7 -31.71 19.32 -77.90
N LYS A 8 -30.81 18.48 -78.44
CA LYS A 8 -29.73 17.86 -77.67
C LYS A 8 -28.71 18.90 -77.17
N ILE A 9 -28.35 19.88 -78.01
CA ILE A 9 -27.49 21.01 -77.64
C ILE A 9 -28.15 21.84 -76.53
N LYS A 10 -29.45 22.15 -76.65
CA LYS A 10 -30.20 22.89 -75.63
C LYS A 10 -30.23 22.16 -74.28
N ILE A 11 -30.45 20.84 -74.28
CA ILE A 11 -30.43 20.00 -73.07
C ILE A 11 -29.02 19.97 -72.46
N LEU A 12 -27.97 19.83 -73.28
CA LEU A 12 -26.59 19.83 -72.80
C LEU A 12 -26.20 21.20 -72.20
N GLN A 13 -26.56 22.31 -72.84
CA GLN A 13 -26.34 23.66 -72.32
C GLN A 13 -27.10 23.88 -70.99
N GLN A 14 -28.33 23.37 -70.87
CA GLN A 14 -29.08 23.42 -69.60
C GLN A 14 -28.43 22.57 -68.51
N ARG A 15 -27.92 21.37 -68.84
CA ARG A 15 -27.16 20.53 -67.89
C ARG A 15 -25.86 21.21 -67.45
N LEU A 16 -25.14 21.84 -68.36
CA LEU A 16 -23.93 22.61 -68.08
C LEU A 16 -24.23 23.77 -67.13
N LYS A 17 -25.26 24.56 -67.44
CA LYS A 17 -25.70 25.68 -66.59
C LYS A 17 -26.10 25.22 -65.20
N ARG A 18 -26.86 24.12 -65.07
CA ARG A 18 -27.23 23.51 -63.78
C ARG A 18 -26.01 23.03 -62.99
N ARG A 19 -25.04 22.40 -63.65
CA ARG A 19 -23.78 21.97 -63.03
C ARG A 19 -22.98 23.15 -62.50
N ASP A 20 -22.86 24.22 -63.28
CA ASP A 20 -22.09 25.41 -62.90
C ASP A 20 -22.76 26.16 -61.75
N THR A 21 -24.10 26.24 -61.70
CA THR A 21 -24.82 26.75 -60.52
C THR A 21 -24.61 25.87 -59.29
N LYS A 22 -24.59 24.54 -59.43
CA LYS A 22 -24.34 23.62 -58.30
C LYS A 22 -22.92 23.81 -57.76
N ILE A 23 -21.93 23.93 -58.65
CA ILE A 23 -20.52 24.20 -58.29
C ILE A 23 -20.41 25.56 -57.59
N LYS A 24 -21.07 26.62 -58.08
CA LYS A 24 -21.10 27.93 -57.39
C LYS A 24 -21.72 27.82 -56.00
N SER A 25 -22.84 27.08 -55.86
CA SER A 25 -23.49 26.88 -54.56
C SER A 25 -22.61 26.11 -53.57
N LEU A 26 -21.90 25.08 -54.03
CA LEU A 26 -20.98 24.30 -53.20
C LEU A 26 -19.76 25.14 -52.80
N LYS A 27 -19.23 25.96 -53.69
CA LYS A 27 -18.17 26.92 -53.36
C LYS A 27 -18.64 27.94 -52.32
N SER A 28 -19.86 28.48 -52.44
CA SER A 28 -20.42 29.37 -51.42
C SER A 28 -20.68 28.66 -50.09
N LEU A 29 -21.10 27.39 -50.11
CA LEU A 29 -21.29 26.57 -48.91
C LEU A 29 -19.96 26.32 -48.20
N ILE A 30 -18.89 26.01 -48.94
CA ILE A 30 -17.54 25.87 -48.40
C ILE A 30 -17.03 27.21 -47.82
N ILE A 31 -17.31 28.34 -48.48
CA ILE A 31 -16.93 29.68 -47.97
C ILE A 31 -17.72 30.01 -46.69
N ASN A 32 -19.02 29.70 -46.63
CA ASN A 32 -19.83 29.90 -45.43
C ASN A 32 -19.42 28.98 -44.29
N ILE A 33 -19.09 27.71 -44.56
CA ILE A 33 -18.53 26.81 -43.56
C ILE A 33 -17.20 27.37 -43.05
N LYS A 34 -16.31 27.84 -43.93
CA LYS A 34 -15.05 28.49 -43.52
C LYS A 34 -15.25 29.79 -42.71
N LYS A 35 -16.33 30.55 -42.98
CA LYS A 35 -16.70 31.75 -42.20
C LYS A 35 -17.33 31.43 -40.85
N ASN A 36 -18.04 30.30 -40.74
CA ASN A 36 -18.71 29.84 -39.52
C ASN A 36 -17.84 28.91 -38.65
N VAL A 37 -16.63 28.56 -39.10
CA VAL A 37 -15.61 27.97 -38.23
C VAL A 37 -15.19 29.06 -37.25
N PRO A 38 -15.34 28.86 -35.92
CA PRO A 38 -14.89 29.83 -34.95
C PRO A 38 -13.42 30.19 -35.22
N SER A 39 -13.07 31.47 -35.09
CA SER A 39 -11.69 31.91 -35.26
C SER A 39 -10.77 31.03 -34.41
N SER A 40 -9.55 30.76 -34.88
CA SER A 40 -8.52 30.01 -34.13
C SER A 40 -8.50 30.40 -32.66
N ASP A 41 -8.68 31.69 -32.40
CA ASP A 41 -8.55 32.28 -31.07
C ASP A 41 -9.78 31.99 -30.20
N LYS A 42 -10.99 31.96 -30.78
CA LYS A 42 -12.22 31.60 -30.06
C LYS A 42 -12.24 30.11 -29.65
N VAL A 43 -11.70 29.22 -30.49
CA VAL A 43 -11.50 27.80 -30.14
C VAL A 43 -10.40 27.65 -29.09
N THR A 44 -9.34 28.45 -29.18
CA THR A 44 -8.25 28.43 -28.19
C THR A 44 -8.75 28.88 -26.82
N MET A 45 -9.55 29.95 -26.76
CA MET A 45 -10.20 30.41 -25.53
C MET A 45 -11.15 29.35 -24.95
N MET A 46 -11.99 28.71 -25.78
CA MET A 46 -12.85 27.61 -25.31
C MET A 46 -12.04 26.42 -24.77
N LEU A 47 -10.90 26.07 -25.38
CA LEU A 47 -10.04 25.00 -24.89
C LEU A 47 -9.35 25.40 -23.57
N GLU A 48 -8.92 26.65 -23.44
CA GLU A 48 -8.31 27.20 -22.21
C GLU A 48 -9.33 27.31 -21.06
N GLU A 49 -10.61 27.55 -21.36
CA GLU A 49 -11.70 27.55 -20.38
C GLU A 49 -12.10 26.13 -19.94
N GLN A 50 -12.07 25.14 -20.84
CA GLN A 50 -12.56 23.78 -20.58
C GLN A 50 -11.47 22.81 -20.12
N PHE A 51 -10.20 23.04 -20.47
CA PHE A 51 -9.09 22.16 -20.16
C PHE A 51 -7.96 22.93 -19.48
N GLY A 52 -7.50 22.46 -18.32
CA GLY A 52 -6.30 22.96 -17.64
C GLY A 52 -5.15 21.94 -17.64
N GLY A 53 -3.91 22.43 -17.53
CA GLY A 53 -2.70 21.60 -17.36
C GLY A 53 -2.33 20.74 -18.58
N LEU A 54 -1.87 19.51 -18.32
CA LEU A 54 -1.25 18.65 -19.34
C LEU A 54 -2.12 18.39 -20.60
N PRO A 55 -3.44 18.10 -20.49
CA PRO A 55 -4.27 17.91 -21.69
C PRO A 55 -4.23 19.12 -22.61
N LEU A 56 -4.39 20.33 -22.05
CA LEU A 56 -4.32 21.58 -22.81
C LEU A 56 -2.93 21.77 -23.44
N ALA A 57 -1.86 21.54 -22.69
CA ALA A 57 -0.50 21.66 -23.20
C ALA A 57 -0.20 20.70 -24.36
N LEU A 58 -0.69 19.46 -24.30
CA LEU A 58 -0.57 18.48 -25.39
C LEU A 58 -1.30 18.96 -26.64
N PHE A 59 -2.55 19.41 -26.51
CA PHE A 59 -3.34 19.91 -27.65
C PHE A 59 -2.73 21.16 -28.29
N LEU A 60 -2.33 22.14 -27.48
CA LEU A 60 -1.69 23.36 -27.98
C LEU A 60 -0.35 23.07 -28.65
N HIS A 61 0.42 22.10 -28.13
CA HIS A 61 1.68 21.68 -28.73
C HIS A 61 1.46 20.99 -30.09
N GLU A 62 0.53 20.04 -30.18
CA GLU A 62 0.15 19.38 -31.44
C GLU A 62 -0.28 20.39 -32.52
N ARG A 63 -1.10 21.38 -32.12
CA ARG A 63 -1.53 22.45 -33.02
C ARG A 63 -0.34 23.27 -33.53
N LYS A 64 0.52 23.74 -32.62
CA LYS A 64 1.73 24.53 -32.97
C LYS A 64 2.69 23.73 -33.85
N ALA A 65 2.84 22.44 -33.60
CA ALA A 65 3.77 21.59 -34.34
C ALA A 65 3.29 21.27 -35.77
N LYS A 66 1.97 21.30 -36.03
CA LYS A 66 1.42 21.22 -37.39
C LYS A 66 1.68 22.49 -38.22
N THR A 67 1.77 23.65 -37.58
CA THR A 67 2.00 24.94 -38.25
C THR A 67 3.48 25.34 -38.34
N ALA A 68 4.35 24.77 -37.49
CA ALA A 68 5.76 25.14 -37.39
C ALA A 68 6.68 24.24 -38.24
N LYS A 69 7.86 24.76 -38.63
CA LYS A 69 8.91 23.97 -39.30
C LYS A 69 9.38 22.81 -38.40
N LYS A 70 9.63 21.63 -38.99
CA LYS A 70 10.03 20.37 -38.31
C LYS A 70 11.22 20.47 -37.33
N LYS A 71 12.05 21.53 -37.40
CA LYS A 71 13.26 21.73 -36.58
C LYS A 71 13.21 23.00 -35.70
N GLY A 72 12.04 23.44 -35.22
CA GLY A 72 11.92 24.71 -34.47
C GLY A 72 10.97 24.75 -33.27
N THR A 73 10.25 23.68 -32.96
CA THR A 73 9.25 23.70 -31.86
C THR A 73 9.90 23.53 -30.49
N ARG A 74 9.84 24.58 -29.67
CA ARG A 74 10.24 24.54 -28.26
C ARG A 74 9.17 23.86 -27.42
N TYR A 75 9.57 22.91 -26.58
CA TYR A 75 8.69 22.26 -25.62
C TYR A 75 8.52 23.13 -24.37
N ASN A 76 7.27 23.33 -23.93
CA ASN A 76 6.99 23.97 -22.64
C ASN A 76 7.41 23.07 -21.46
N THR A 77 7.37 23.61 -20.25
CA THR A 77 7.76 22.90 -19.02
C THR A 77 6.90 21.66 -18.77
N GLU A 78 5.58 21.76 -18.97
CA GLU A 78 4.64 20.64 -18.78
C GLU A 78 4.91 19.48 -19.73
N MET A 79 5.18 19.74 -21.02
CA MET A 79 5.56 18.72 -21.99
C MET A 79 6.91 18.08 -21.66
N LYS A 80 7.87 18.87 -21.15
CA LYS A 80 9.16 18.35 -20.68
C LYS A 80 8.95 17.40 -19.50
N GLU A 81 8.15 17.79 -18.52
CA GLU A 81 7.83 16.98 -17.34
C GLU A 81 7.10 15.69 -17.73
N PHE A 82 6.08 15.77 -18.59
CA PHE A 82 5.35 14.61 -19.10
C PHE A 82 6.26 13.64 -19.84
N ALA A 83 7.07 14.14 -20.79
CA ALA A 83 7.96 13.30 -21.57
C ALA A 83 9.02 12.61 -20.70
N LYS A 84 9.60 13.33 -19.72
CA LYS A 84 10.54 12.76 -18.75
C LYS A 84 9.88 11.66 -17.91
N THR A 85 8.69 11.92 -17.38
CA THR A 85 7.96 11.00 -16.51
C THR A 85 7.54 9.74 -17.25
N LEU A 86 6.95 9.87 -18.44
CA LEU A 86 6.53 8.72 -19.26
C LEU A 86 7.74 7.90 -19.72
N TYR A 87 8.85 8.55 -20.11
CA TYR A 87 10.09 7.87 -20.48
C TYR A 87 10.73 7.15 -19.29
N PHE A 88 10.61 7.69 -18.07
CA PHE A 88 11.07 7.03 -16.85
C PHE A 88 10.27 5.75 -16.58
N TYR A 89 8.94 5.83 -16.59
CA TYR A 89 8.07 4.68 -16.31
C TYR A 89 8.25 3.55 -17.34
N SER A 90 8.28 3.88 -18.63
CA SER A 90 8.50 2.87 -19.67
C SER A 90 9.01 3.51 -20.96
N PRO A 91 10.29 3.32 -21.30
CA PRO A 91 10.82 3.72 -22.61
C PRO A 91 10.07 3.08 -23.78
N LYS A 92 9.54 1.87 -23.58
CA LYS A 92 8.74 1.16 -24.59
C LYS A 92 7.38 1.84 -24.79
N ALA A 93 6.68 2.18 -23.71
CA ALA A 93 5.43 2.92 -23.78
C ALA A 93 5.66 4.32 -24.38
N TYR A 94 6.71 5.02 -23.96
CA TYR A 94 7.09 6.31 -24.54
C TYR A 94 7.32 6.22 -26.05
N LYS A 95 8.03 5.18 -26.52
CA LYS A 95 8.26 4.96 -27.96
C LYS A 95 6.95 4.77 -28.72
N TYR A 96 5.99 4.04 -28.15
CA TYR A 96 4.65 3.88 -28.71
C TYR A 96 3.84 5.18 -28.70
N VAL A 97 3.78 5.89 -27.57
CA VAL A 97 3.04 7.16 -27.50
C VAL A 97 3.64 8.20 -28.47
N ARG A 98 4.95 8.16 -28.70
CA ARG A 98 5.62 9.01 -29.70
C ARG A 98 5.24 8.68 -31.16
N THR A 99 4.67 7.51 -31.45
CA THR A 99 4.08 7.26 -32.78
C THR A 99 2.70 7.89 -32.94
N LEU A 100 2.03 8.20 -31.82
CA LEU A 100 0.70 8.81 -31.79
C LEU A 100 0.75 10.34 -31.64
N PHE A 101 1.71 10.84 -30.85
CA PHE A 101 1.88 12.26 -30.53
C PHE A 101 3.31 12.75 -30.84
N LEU A 102 3.44 14.03 -31.18
CA LEU A 102 4.69 14.75 -31.41
C LEU A 102 5.42 15.00 -30.10
N LEU A 103 6.09 13.95 -29.61
CA LEU A 103 6.89 13.97 -28.40
C LEU A 103 8.40 14.11 -28.67
N PRO A 104 9.16 14.69 -27.72
CA PRO A 104 10.61 14.85 -27.82
C PRO A 104 11.32 13.56 -28.18
N HIS A 105 12.41 13.67 -28.95
CA HIS A 105 13.27 12.51 -29.15
C HIS A 105 13.97 12.13 -27.83
N HIS A 106 14.28 10.85 -27.65
CA HIS A 106 14.91 10.37 -26.42
C HIS A 106 16.29 11.01 -26.17
N SER A 107 17.01 11.44 -27.23
CA SER A 107 18.25 12.23 -27.10
C SER A 107 17.98 13.61 -26.50
N THR A 108 16.89 14.27 -26.88
CA THR A 108 16.47 15.55 -26.32
C THR A 108 16.15 15.42 -24.83
N ILE A 109 15.44 14.36 -24.42
CA ILE A 109 15.19 14.09 -23.00
C ILE A 109 16.52 13.87 -22.26
N ARG A 110 17.43 13.07 -22.83
CA ARG A 110 18.77 12.83 -22.25
C ARG A 110 19.55 14.14 -22.05
N SER A 111 19.50 15.05 -23.03
CA SER A 111 20.12 16.38 -22.96
C SER A 111 19.49 17.26 -21.86
N TRP A 112 18.17 17.23 -21.69
CA TRP A 112 17.54 17.96 -20.59
C TRP A 112 17.91 17.46 -19.20
N MET A 113 18.38 16.22 -19.10
CA MET A 113 18.81 15.60 -17.85
C MET A 113 20.32 15.68 -17.64
N SER A 114 21.11 16.03 -18.67
CA SER A 114 22.57 16.15 -18.57
C SER A 114 23.03 17.46 -17.93
N THR A 115 22.12 18.40 -17.69
CA THR A 115 22.44 19.72 -17.12
C THR A 115 22.84 19.67 -15.64
N MET A 116 22.40 18.65 -14.89
CA MET A 116 22.80 18.47 -13.49
C MET A 116 23.92 17.44 -13.39
N LYS A 117 25.03 17.85 -12.78
CA LYS A 117 26.10 16.94 -12.35
C LYS A 117 25.60 16.16 -11.13
N CYS A 118 25.64 14.83 -11.21
CA CYS A 118 25.15 13.92 -10.17
C CYS A 118 26.27 12.95 -9.84
N GLU A 119 27.40 13.46 -9.36
CA GLU A 119 28.54 12.65 -8.95
C GLU A 119 28.40 12.20 -7.48
N PRO A 120 29.05 11.11 -7.07
CA PRO A 120 29.02 10.64 -5.69
C PRO A 120 29.50 11.72 -4.72
N GLY A 121 28.86 11.78 -3.57
CA GLY A 121 29.04 12.85 -2.59
C GLY A 121 27.73 13.56 -2.25
N PHE A 122 27.87 14.72 -1.63
CA PHE A 122 26.76 15.64 -1.40
C PHE A 122 26.39 16.36 -2.71
N LEU A 123 25.10 16.37 -3.02
CA LEU A 123 24.58 16.87 -4.29
C LEU A 123 24.44 18.40 -4.26
N GLU A 124 25.49 19.12 -4.65
CA GLU A 124 25.52 20.60 -4.58
C GLU A 124 24.32 21.26 -5.29
N GLY A 125 23.94 20.77 -6.47
CA GLY A 125 22.77 21.28 -7.19
C GLY A 125 21.44 21.11 -6.41
N VAL A 126 21.35 20.10 -5.54
CA VAL A 126 20.20 19.89 -4.65
C VAL A 126 20.25 20.88 -3.49
N PHE A 127 21.42 21.11 -2.87
CA PHE A 127 21.56 22.09 -1.79
C PHE A 127 21.22 23.52 -2.26
N ILE A 128 21.66 23.91 -3.46
CA ILE A 128 21.29 25.20 -4.07
C ILE A 128 19.76 25.30 -4.25
N PHE A 129 19.13 24.24 -4.76
CA PHE A 129 17.68 24.19 -4.90
C PHE A 129 16.96 24.31 -3.55
N LEU A 130 17.40 23.56 -2.54
CA LEU A 130 16.82 23.58 -1.20
C LEU A 130 16.97 24.96 -0.55
N LYS A 131 18.13 25.62 -0.66
CA LYS A 131 18.35 26.98 -0.16
C LYS A 131 17.33 27.97 -0.72
N HIS A 132 17.07 27.90 -2.02
CA HIS A 132 16.04 28.74 -2.65
C HIS A 132 14.62 28.35 -2.21
N GLU A 133 14.31 27.06 -2.07
CA GLU A 133 12.98 26.63 -1.60
C GLU A 133 12.70 27.03 -0.16
N VAL A 134 13.64 26.87 0.77
CA VAL A 134 13.47 27.20 2.19
C VAL A 134 13.14 28.68 2.39
N SER A 135 13.76 29.57 1.61
CA SER A 135 13.45 31.01 1.65
C SER A 135 12.02 31.36 1.22
N LYS A 136 11.38 30.51 0.42
CA LYS A 136 9.99 30.70 -0.04
C LYS A 136 8.97 29.96 0.83
N ASN A 137 9.40 28.84 1.42
CA ASN A 137 8.53 27.83 1.97
C ASN A 137 8.94 27.47 3.39
N THR A 138 8.24 28.01 4.39
CA THR A 138 8.47 27.72 5.81
C THR A 138 8.26 26.25 6.16
N TRP A 139 7.42 25.54 5.41
CA TRP A 139 7.15 24.12 5.61
C TRP A 139 8.39 23.21 5.42
N LEU A 140 9.44 23.69 4.74
CA LEU A 140 10.67 22.94 4.50
C LEU A 140 11.72 23.10 5.62
N GLN A 141 11.49 23.99 6.59
CA GLN A 141 12.44 24.26 7.68
C GLN A 141 12.59 23.07 8.63
N ASP A 142 11.54 22.28 8.84
CA ASP A 142 11.55 21.13 9.75
C ASP A 142 11.64 19.80 8.98
N CYS A 143 12.80 19.15 9.06
CA CYS A 143 13.05 17.88 8.36
C CYS A 143 13.58 16.78 9.27
N SER A 144 13.29 15.54 8.87
CA SER A 144 13.94 14.30 9.32
C SER A 144 15.03 13.92 8.33
N LEU A 145 16.17 13.45 8.82
CA LEU A 145 17.24 12.89 8.00
C LEU A 145 17.17 11.36 8.07
N VAL A 146 17.07 10.69 6.95
CA VAL A 146 17.04 9.23 6.88
C VAL A 146 18.18 8.77 5.99
N TYR A 147 18.85 7.68 6.37
CA TYR A 147 19.90 7.08 5.54
C TYR A 147 19.80 5.55 5.55
N ASP A 148 20.24 4.95 4.45
CA ASP A 148 20.27 3.50 4.27
C ASP A 148 21.19 3.14 3.10
N SER A 149 21.65 1.90 3.09
CA SER A 149 22.46 1.32 2.03
C SER A 149 21.64 0.40 1.13
N MET A 150 21.85 0.52 -0.17
CA MET A 150 21.30 -0.39 -1.16
C MET A 150 22.41 -1.24 -1.76
N SER A 151 22.30 -2.56 -1.72
CA SER A 151 23.21 -3.44 -2.45
C SER A 151 23.15 -3.19 -3.96
N ILE A 152 24.32 -3.12 -4.58
CA ILE A 152 24.52 -2.90 -6.01
C ILE A 152 25.37 -4.02 -6.61
N ARG A 153 25.31 -4.17 -7.92
CA ARG A 153 26.16 -5.13 -8.63
C ARG A 153 27.60 -4.65 -8.67
N LYS A 154 28.51 -5.41 -8.04
CA LYS A 154 29.97 -5.21 -8.11
C LYS A 154 30.43 -5.29 -9.57
N GLN A 155 30.82 -4.16 -10.16
CA GLN A 155 31.22 -4.09 -11.56
C GLN A 155 32.00 -2.80 -11.84
N LEU A 156 33.16 -2.92 -12.49
CA LEU A 156 33.91 -1.80 -13.04
C LEU A 156 33.43 -1.48 -14.47
N ILE A 157 33.20 -0.20 -14.78
CA ILE A 157 32.62 0.27 -16.05
C ILE A 157 33.39 1.48 -16.54
N TRP A 158 33.82 1.46 -17.79
CA TRP A 158 34.38 2.63 -18.46
C TRP A 158 33.27 3.61 -18.87
N GLU A 159 33.33 4.85 -18.39
CA GLU A 159 32.43 5.94 -18.82
C GLU A 159 33.19 6.87 -19.78
N SER A 160 32.97 6.67 -21.08
CA SER A 160 33.64 7.43 -22.15
C SER A 160 33.42 8.94 -22.06
N ASP A 161 32.25 9.36 -21.56
CA ASP A 161 31.86 10.77 -21.46
C ASP A 161 32.70 11.53 -20.42
N THR A 162 33.22 10.84 -19.41
CA THR A 162 34.04 11.41 -18.33
C THR A 162 35.50 10.96 -18.40
N GLY A 163 35.81 9.97 -19.24
CA GLY A 163 37.14 9.38 -19.37
C GLY A 163 37.60 8.63 -18.12
N LYS A 164 36.66 8.09 -17.32
CA LYS A 164 36.95 7.47 -16.03
C LYS A 164 36.31 6.10 -15.89
N TYR A 165 36.93 5.24 -15.07
CA TYR A 165 36.28 4.03 -14.58
C TYR A 165 35.36 4.35 -13.41
N ILE A 166 34.18 3.72 -13.40
CA ILE A 166 33.18 3.81 -12.33
C ILE A 166 32.93 2.40 -11.81
N GLY A 167 32.88 2.24 -10.49
CA GLY A 167 32.65 0.95 -9.86
C GLY A 167 33.35 0.80 -8.51
N ASN A 168 34.34 1.65 -8.24
CA ASN A 168 35.08 1.65 -7.00
C ASN A 168 34.33 2.37 -5.87
N VAL A 169 34.79 2.15 -4.64
CA VAL A 169 34.38 2.90 -3.45
C VAL A 169 34.72 4.37 -3.65
N GLU A 170 33.73 5.24 -3.41
CA GLU A 170 33.83 6.68 -3.63
C GLU A 170 33.02 7.39 -2.53
N ILE A 171 33.74 7.82 -1.49
CA ILE A 171 33.18 8.45 -0.28
C ILE A 171 33.63 9.92 -0.16
N GLY A 172 34.39 10.42 -1.15
CA GLY A 172 34.94 11.77 -1.14
C GLY A 172 36.31 11.91 -0.46
N PHE A 173 36.89 10.80 0.02
CA PHE A 173 38.23 10.75 0.63
C PHE A 173 39.17 9.87 -0.21
N GLY A 174 39.80 10.44 -1.23
CA GLY A 174 40.79 9.76 -2.07
C GLY A 174 40.22 8.69 -3.02
N GLU A 175 41.08 8.19 -3.90
CA GLU A 175 40.75 7.09 -4.82
C GLU A 175 40.93 5.74 -4.10
N SER A 176 39.87 4.93 -4.04
CA SER A 176 39.96 3.54 -3.59
C SER A 176 40.07 2.59 -4.78
N SER A 177 40.90 1.56 -4.65
CA SER A 177 40.98 0.45 -5.62
C SER A 177 39.90 -0.61 -5.38
N GLU A 178 39.16 -0.55 -4.26
CA GLU A 178 38.14 -1.54 -3.94
C GLU A 178 36.84 -1.30 -4.70
N LEU A 179 36.20 -2.38 -5.16
CA LEU A 179 34.90 -2.31 -5.81
C LEU A 179 33.78 -2.08 -4.80
N ALA A 180 32.89 -1.14 -5.11
CA ALA A 180 31.71 -0.86 -4.31
C ALA A 180 30.71 -2.03 -4.37
N THR A 181 30.14 -2.32 -3.21
CA THR A 181 29.17 -3.41 -3.00
C THR A 181 27.78 -2.86 -2.68
N GLU A 182 27.74 -1.64 -2.15
CA GLU A 182 26.54 -0.93 -1.75
C GLU A 182 26.62 0.55 -2.13
N VAL A 183 25.47 1.20 -2.17
CA VAL A 183 25.36 2.66 -2.25
C VAL A 183 24.61 3.17 -1.04
N LEU A 184 25.29 3.99 -0.23
CA LEU A 184 24.69 4.71 0.87
C LEU A 184 23.95 5.92 0.31
N VAL A 185 22.70 6.13 0.69
CA VAL A 185 21.93 7.32 0.32
C VAL A 185 21.46 8.04 1.58
N ILE A 186 21.67 9.35 1.61
CA ILE A 186 21.15 10.25 2.64
C ILE A 186 20.02 11.06 2.03
N MET A 187 18.87 11.08 2.70
CA MET A 187 17.65 11.73 2.23
C MET A 187 17.02 12.56 3.34
N ILE A 188 16.53 13.74 3.00
CA ILE A 188 15.68 14.54 3.89
C ILE A 188 14.21 14.24 3.63
N VAL A 189 13.40 14.30 4.68
CA VAL A 189 11.95 14.16 4.64
C VAL A 189 11.33 15.29 5.44
N SER A 190 10.44 16.08 4.81
CA SER A 190 9.73 17.16 5.51
C SER A 190 8.74 16.56 6.52
N LEU A 191 8.76 17.08 7.75
CA LEU A 191 7.84 16.68 8.81
C LEU A 191 6.43 17.28 8.62
N THR A 192 6.31 18.35 7.84
CA THR A 192 5.07 19.13 7.70
C THR A 192 4.30 18.77 6.41
N LYS A 193 5.00 18.59 5.28
CA LYS A 193 4.40 18.33 3.95
C LYS A 193 4.94 17.06 3.33
N GLN A 194 4.32 16.63 2.23
CA GLN A 194 4.77 15.46 1.46
C GLN A 194 5.94 15.85 0.55
N PHE A 195 7.11 16.04 1.15
CA PHE A 195 8.35 16.32 0.45
C PHE A 195 9.46 15.42 0.96
N LYS A 196 10.26 14.89 0.03
CA LYS A 196 11.46 14.11 0.33
C LYS A 196 12.48 14.31 -0.79
N CYS A 197 13.75 14.39 -0.44
CA CYS A 197 14.79 14.68 -1.41
C CYS A 197 16.11 13.98 -1.01
N PRO A 198 16.73 13.16 -1.88
CA PRO A 198 18.06 12.65 -1.63
C PRO A 198 19.06 13.81 -1.71
N VAL A 199 19.87 13.98 -0.67
CA VAL A 199 20.85 15.09 -0.55
C VAL A 199 22.28 14.63 -0.80
N GLY A 200 22.54 13.32 -0.69
CA GLY A 200 23.84 12.75 -1.00
C GLY A 200 23.76 11.25 -1.24
N PHE A 201 24.73 10.74 -2.00
CA PHE A 201 24.92 9.30 -2.17
C PHE A 201 26.41 8.96 -2.28
N PHE A 202 26.81 7.80 -1.77
CA PHE A 202 28.21 7.39 -1.68
C PHE A 202 28.35 5.91 -2.06
N TYR A 203 29.36 5.58 -2.85
CA TYR A 203 29.66 4.19 -3.18
C TYR A 203 30.55 3.60 -2.10
N VAL A 204 30.10 2.52 -1.48
CA VAL A 204 30.75 1.95 -0.29
C VAL A 204 30.92 0.45 -0.43
N ASN A 205 31.94 -0.07 0.25
CA ASN A 205 32.09 -1.49 0.51
C ASN A 205 32.07 -1.68 2.03
N LYS A 206 30.89 -2.00 2.60
CA LYS A 206 30.64 -2.08 4.06
C LYS A 206 31.14 -0.84 4.80
N ILE A 207 30.24 0.11 5.06
CA ILE A 207 30.65 1.39 5.68
C ILE A 207 31.09 1.23 7.14
N ASP A 208 32.22 1.86 7.49
CA ASP A 208 32.66 2.00 8.88
C ASP A 208 31.85 3.06 9.63
N SER A 209 31.63 2.83 10.92
CA SER A 209 30.85 3.73 11.77
C SER A 209 31.47 5.13 11.94
N SER A 210 32.81 5.28 11.83
CA SER A 210 33.49 6.59 11.92
C SER A 210 33.26 7.43 10.67
N ILE A 211 33.33 6.79 9.51
CA ILE A 211 33.05 7.45 8.23
C ILE A 211 31.57 7.87 8.21
N LEU A 212 30.68 6.97 8.61
CA LEU A 212 29.25 7.25 8.66
C LEU A 212 28.90 8.42 9.61
N SER A 213 29.50 8.48 10.81
CA SER A 213 29.26 9.59 11.74
C SER A 213 29.74 10.93 11.16
N THR A 214 30.84 10.92 10.42
CA THR A 214 31.38 12.10 9.72
C THR A 214 30.43 12.56 8.61
N LEU A 215 29.91 11.62 7.79
CA LEU A 215 28.97 11.93 6.73
C LEU A 215 27.64 12.48 7.29
N VAL A 216 27.09 11.86 8.33
CA VAL A 216 25.86 12.33 8.99
C VAL A 216 26.05 13.72 9.57
N SER A 217 27.15 13.98 10.28
CA SER A 217 27.47 15.31 10.83
C SER A 217 27.59 16.35 9.72
N THR A 218 28.31 16.02 8.64
CA THR A 218 28.48 16.92 7.49
C THR A 218 27.15 17.24 6.81
N ALA A 219 26.25 16.25 6.69
CA ALA A 219 24.91 16.45 6.15
C ALA A 219 24.10 17.43 7.00
N ILE A 220 24.13 17.27 8.33
CA ILE A 220 23.41 18.13 9.28
C ILE A 220 23.93 19.57 9.19
N ILE A 221 25.26 19.77 9.16
CA ILE A 221 25.89 21.09 9.06
C ILE A 221 25.45 21.79 7.77
N LYS A 222 25.62 21.13 6.61
CA LYS A 222 25.24 21.71 5.31
C LYS A 222 23.75 22.05 5.21
N LEU A 223 22.88 21.24 5.84
CA LEU A 223 21.44 21.51 5.88
C LEU A 223 21.10 22.70 6.77
N HIS A 224 21.79 22.82 7.91
CA HIS A 224 21.62 23.96 8.81
C HIS A 224 22.03 25.28 8.15
N GLU A 225 23.15 25.31 7.42
CA GLU A 225 23.65 26.49 6.69
C GLU A 225 22.65 27.04 5.66
N ILE A 226 21.77 26.19 5.12
CA ILE A 226 20.72 26.59 4.16
C ILE A 226 19.36 26.88 4.82
N GLY A 227 19.28 26.83 6.15
CA GLY A 227 18.07 27.13 6.92
C GLY A 227 17.13 25.93 7.18
N ILE A 228 17.62 24.69 7.05
CA ILE A 228 16.86 23.48 7.40
C ILE A 228 17.32 22.94 8.75
N LYS A 229 16.41 22.85 9.72
CA LYS A 229 16.63 22.16 10.99
C LYS A 229 16.34 20.66 10.82
N VAL A 230 17.36 19.85 11.11
CA VAL A 230 17.24 18.39 11.20
C VAL A 230 16.84 18.01 12.61
N TRP A 231 15.65 17.45 12.79
CA TRP A 231 15.12 17.09 14.12
C TRP A 231 15.58 15.71 14.58
N ASN A 232 15.69 14.76 13.65
CA ASN A 232 16.13 13.43 13.96
C ASN A 232 16.89 12.80 12.80
N VAL A 233 17.71 11.80 13.13
CA VAL A 233 18.32 10.88 12.18
C VAL A 233 17.73 9.48 12.36
N THR A 234 17.22 8.89 11.28
CA THR A 234 16.66 7.52 11.27
C THR A 234 17.51 6.55 10.47
N CYS A 235 17.77 5.39 11.05
CA CYS A 235 18.39 4.25 10.39
C CYS A 235 17.86 2.91 10.96
N ASP A 236 18.38 1.79 10.42
CA ASP A 236 18.03 0.47 10.89
C ASP A 236 18.80 0.09 12.17
N GLY A 237 18.49 -1.08 12.72
CA GLY A 237 19.14 -1.59 13.93
C GLY A 237 20.48 -2.30 13.71
N ALA A 238 21.19 -2.06 12.60
CA ALA A 238 22.48 -2.70 12.36
C ALA A 238 23.56 -2.21 13.35
N SER A 239 24.53 -3.07 13.67
CA SER A 239 25.58 -2.76 14.65
C SER A 239 26.41 -1.52 14.28
N ALA A 240 26.74 -1.34 13.00
CA ALA A 240 27.46 -0.16 12.50
C ALA A 240 26.66 1.14 12.73
N ASN A 241 25.34 1.09 12.56
CA ASN A 241 24.43 2.23 12.79
C ASN A 241 24.31 2.59 14.26
N VAL A 242 24.20 1.57 15.14
CA VAL A 242 24.21 1.77 16.59
C VAL A 242 25.54 2.40 17.03
N GLN A 243 26.68 1.92 16.51
CA GLN A 243 28.00 2.48 16.82
C GLN A 243 28.17 3.91 16.29
N CYS A 244 27.61 4.23 15.12
CA CYS A 244 27.59 5.58 14.57
C CYS A 244 26.94 6.56 15.55
N PHE A 245 25.73 6.27 16.04
CA PHE A 245 25.08 7.13 17.04
C PHE A 245 25.85 7.22 18.35
N LYS A 246 26.48 6.12 18.82
CA LYS A 246 27.35 6.17 20.00
C LYS A 246 28.54 7.12 19.80
N LYS A 247 29.17 7.09 18.62
CA LYS A 247 30.26 8.02 18.27
C LYS A 247 29.82 9.48 18.17
N LEU A 248 28.56 9.71 17.78
CA LEU A 248 27.97 11.05 17.77
C LEU A 248 27.63 11.57 19.18
N GLY A 249 27.62 10.72 20.20
CA GLY A 249 27.38 11.10 21.60
C GLY A 249 26.12 10.51 22.23
N CYS A 250 25.37 9.66 21.52
CA CYS A 250 24.23 8.96 22.11
C CYS A 250 24.69 7.84 23.06
N ASN A 251 23.90 7.60 24.09
CA ASN A 251 24.02 6.43 24.94
C ASN A 251 22.71 5.63 24.90
N PHE A 252 22.80 4.34 24.61
CA PHE A 252 21.64 3.44 24.53
C PHE A 252 21.58 2.45 25.69
N ASP A 253 22.42 2.64 26.69
CA ASP A 253 22.33 1.91 27.94
C ASP A 253 21.10 2.41 28.71
N ILE A 254 20.25 1.49 29.14
CA ILE A 254 18.89 1.83 29.62
C ILE A 254 18.87 2.70 30.89
N ASN A 255 19.88 2.55 31.73
CA ASN A 255 19.99 3.32 32.98
C ASN A 255 20.51 4.74 32.73
N SER A 256 21.14 4.99 31.59
CA SER A 256 21.76 6.26 31.21
C SER A 256 21.43 6.60 29.75
N LEU A 257 20.16 6.38 29.39
CA LEU A 257 19.66 6.55 28.03
C LEU A 257 19.77 8.02 27.62
N ASN A 258 20.61 8.29 26.64
CA ASN A 258 20.71 9.57 25.97
C ASN A 258 20.49 9.36 24.47
N THR A 259 19.32 9.74 23.98
CA THR A 259 18.97 9.62 22.56
C THR A 259 19.32 10.86 21.75
N LYS A 260 19.80 11.93 22.39
CA LYS A 260 20.16 13.20 21.77
C LYS A 260 21.67 13.29 21.56
N PHE A 261 22.08 13.93 20.47
CA PHE A 261 23.46 14.31 20.22
C PHE A 261 23.53 15.73 19.65
N THR A 262 24.70 16.35 19.78
CA THR A 262 24.95 17.73 19.33
C THR A 262 26.01 17.73 18.25
N VAL A 263 25.71 18.37 17.12
CA VAL A 263 26.69 18.65 16.06
C VAL A 263 27.15 20.10 16.19
N GLN A 264 28.47 20.36 16.07
CA GLN A 264 29.07 21.69 16.23
C GLN A 264 28.62 22.42 17.52
N ASN A 265 28.46 21.68 18.63
CA ASN A 265 28.12 22.20 19.95
C ASN A 265 26.82 23.04 20.04
N SER A 266 25.96 23.00 19.02
CA SER A 266 24.75 23.84 18.96
C SER A 266 23.57 23.17 18.27
N LEU A 267 23.81 22.24 17.34
CA LEU A 267 22.75 21.59 16.57
C LEU A 267 22.31 20.32 17.27
N GLU A 268 21.21 20.42 18.01
CA GLU A 268 20.59 19.29 18.70
C GLU A 268 19.79 18.41 17.75
N VAL A 269 20.09 17.11 17.75
CA VAL A 269 19.44 16.12 16.89
C VAL A 269 19.18 14.82 17.67
N TYR A 270 18.04 14.20 17.41
CA TYR A 270 17.65 12.95 18.07
C TYR A 270 17.96 11.71 17.21
N ALA A 271 18.47 10.65 17.83
CA ALA A 271 18.62 9.34 17.20
C ALA A 271 17.29 8.59 17.23
N THR A 272 16.92 7.97 16.10
CA THR A 272 15.72 7.15 15.97
C THR A 272 16.02 5.89 15.16
N PHE A 273 15.36 4.79 15.52
CA PHE A 273 15.43 3.54 14.78
C PHE A 273 14.11 3.25 14.08
N ASP A 274 14.21 2.69 12.87
CA ASP A 274 13.04 2.41 12.05
C ASP A 274 12.10 1.38 12.71
N ALA A 275 10.84 1.79 12.95
CA ALA A 275 9.84 0.97 13.63
C ALA A 275 9.47 -0.29 12.83
N CYS A 276 9.45 -0.23 11.49
CA CYS A 276 9.21 -1.38 10.63
C CYS A 276 10.33 -2.43 10.80
N HIS A 277 11.58 -1.99 10.95
CA HIS A 277 12.71 -2.85 11.28
C HIS A 277 12.59 -3.45 12.68
N MET A 278 12.25 -2.64 13.69
CA MET A 278 12.10 -3.12 15.07
C MET A 278 10.98 -4.17 15.18
N LEU A 279 9.87 -4.00 14.47
CA LEU A 279 8.79 -4.99 14.40
C LEU A 279 9.25 -6.33 13.79
N LYS A 280 10.06 -6.28 12.71
CA LYS A 280 10.66 -7.48 12.12
C LYS A 280 11.54 -8.20 13.13
N LEU A 281 12.37 -7.46 13.88
CA LEU A 281 13.25 -8.01 14.90
C LEU A 281 12.46 -8.60 16.08
N ALA A 282 11.39 -7.95 16.53
CA ALA A 282 10.52 -8.45 17.60
C ALA A 282 9.90 -9.82 17.23
N ARG A 283 9.32 -9.92 16.02
CA ARG A 283 8.80 -11.20 15.50
C ARG A 283 9.92 -12.25 15.43
N SER A 284 11.05 -11.89 14.83
CA SER A 284 12.16 -12.85 14.66
C SER A 284 12.73 -13.30 16.01
N ALA A 285 12.84 -12.41 16.99
CA ALA A 285 13.30 -12.74 18.34
C ALA A 285 12.36 -13.75 19.01
N LEU A 286 11.04 -13.51 19.01
CA LEU A 286 10.07 -14.43 19.61
C LEU A 286 10.07 -15.78 18.88
N ALA A 287 10.12 -15.78 17.55
CA ALA A 287 10.13 -17.00 16.77
C ALA A 287 11.41 -17.82 16.91
N ASP A 288 12.57 -17.18 17.07
CA ASP A 288 13.85 -17.88 17.21
C ASP A 288 14.08 -18.38 18.64
N LYS A 289 13.70 -17.58 19.64
CA LYS A 289 13.80 -17.95 21.06
C LYS A 289 12.67 -18.85 21.53
N ARG A 290 11.56 -18.91 20.77
CA ARG A 290 10.31 -19.66 21.04
C ARG A 290 9.53 -19.23 22.26
N PHE A 291 10.18 -18.60 23.22
CA PHE A 291 9.69 -18.36 24.56
C PHE A 291 10.37 -17.12 25.13
N PHE A 292 9.59 -16.25 25.77
CA PHE A 292 10.06 -15.21 26.71
C PHE A 292 9.29 -15.35 28.03
N GLN A 293 9.82 -14.74 29.08
CA GLN A 293 9.16 -14.62 30.40
C GLN A 293 8.87 -13.16 30.66
N SER A 294 7.64 -12.84 31.05
CA SER A 294 7.31 -11.61 31.77
C SER A 294 7.30 -11.90 33.27
N ASP A 295 7.05 -10.89 34.10
CA ASP A 295 6.87 -11.10 35.54
C ASP A 295 5.56 -11.83 35.88
N ASN A 296 4.61 -11.85 34.95
CA ASN A 296 3.27 -12.44 35.14
C ASN A 296 3.12 -13.83 34.49
N GLY A 297 4.02 -14.22 33.58
CA GLY A 297 3.95 -15.51 32.91
C GLY A 297 4.71 -15.60 31.60
N ASP A 298 4.33 -16.59 30.79
CA ASP A 298 5.10 -17.02 29.64
C ASP A 298 4.56 -16.45 28.31
N ILE A 299 5.47 -15.98 27.46
CA ILE A 299 5.17 -15.54 26.10
C ILE A 299 5.68 -16.60 25.12
N LYS A 300 4.79 -17.32 24.43
CA LYS A 300 5.17 -18.50 23.62
C LYS A 300 4.82 -18.33 22.15
N TRP A 301 5.79 -18.62 21.28
CA TRP A 301 5.56 -18.69 19.83
C TRP A 301 4.63 -19.84 19.42
N SER A 302 4.53 -20.88 20.25
CA SER A 302 3.66 -22.04 20.01
C SER A 302 2.19 -21.64 19.82
N TYR A 303 1.68 -20.65 20.56
CA TYR A 303 0.28 -20.19 20.40
C TYR A 303 -0.02 -19.66 18.99
N LEU A 304 0.95 -18.99 18.34
CA LEU A 304 0.78 -18.56 16.95
C LEU A 304 0.77 -19.75 15.98
N CYS A 305 1.62 -20.76 16.23
CA CYS A 305 1.61 -22.00 15.46
C CYS A 305 0.27 -22.74 15.63
N SER A 306 -0.19 -22.89 16.88
CA SER A 306 -1.47 -23.53 17.24
C SER A 306 -2.65 -22.81 16.60
N LEU A 307 -2.70 -21.47 16.64
CA LEU A 307 -3.76 -20.69 15.97
C LEU A 307 -3.78 -20.92 14.46
N ASN A 308 -2.61 -20.97 13.81
CA ASN A 308 -2.56 -21.28 12.39
C ASN A 308 -3.06 -22.70 12.10
N THR A 309 -2.66 -23.69 12.88
CA THR A 309 -3.13 -25.09 12.73
C THR A 309 -4.65 -25.19 12.96
N PHE A 310 -5.15 -24.60 14.04
CA PHE A 310 -6.57 -24.58 14.41
C PHE A 310 -7.44 -24.01 13.30
N GLN A 311 -7.11 -22.82 12.78
CA GLN A 311 -7.85 -22.20 11.68
C GLN A 311 -7.76 -23.02 10.38
N ASN A 312 -6.62 -23.66 10.10
CA ASN A 312 -6.50 -24.52 8.91
C ASN A 312 -7.34 -25.78 9.01
N ASN A 313 -7.57 -26.30 10.23
CA ASN A 313 -8.44 -27.44 10.49
C ASN A 313 -9.91 -27.05 10.36
N LEU A 314 -10.29 -25.85 10.82
CA LEU A 314 -11.64 -25.30 10.64
C LEU A 314 -11.96 -24.98 9.16
N GLY A 315 -10.96 -24.70 8.33
CA GLY A 315 -11.15 -24.27 6.93
C GLY A 315 -11.67 -22.83 6.76
N LEU A 316 -11.72 -22.08 7.87
CA LEU A 316 -12.05 -20.66 7.98
C LEU A 316 -11.09 -19.99 8.96
N LYS A 317 -11.05 -18.66 8.94
CA LYS A 317 -10.16 -17.86 9.80
C LYS A 317 -10.97 -16.90 10.65
N PHE A 318 -10.51 -16.70 11.88
CA PHE A 318 -10.91 -15.56 12.69
C PHE A 318 -10.48 -14.25 11.99
N ALA A 319 -10.84 -13.10 12.56
CA ALA A 319 -10.65 -11.76 11.99
C ALA A 319 -9.16 -11.30 11.90
N ASN A 320 -8.25 -12.19 11.49
CA ASN A 320 -6.82 -11.96 11.32
C ASN A 320 -6.32 -12.43 9.94
N LYS A 321 -5.05 -12.15 9.64
CA LYS A 321 -4.41 -12.47 8.35
C LYS A 321 -3.37 -13.57 8.47
N LEU A 322 -3.29 -14.27 9.60
CA LEU A 322 -2.28 -15.28 9.87
C LEU A 322 -2.41 -16.46 8.88
N THR A 323 -1.26 -16.93 8.40
CA THR A 323 -1.16 -18.03 7.43
C THR A 323 0.12 -18.82 7.68
N ALA A 324 0.27 -20.00 7.06
CA ALA A 324 1.53 -20.75 7.09
C ALA A 324 2.76 -19.92 6.68
N GLN A 325 2.64 -18.97 5.74
CA GLN A 325 3.73 -18.06 5.37
C GLN A 325 4.24 -17.16 6.52
N HIS A 326 3.37 -16.82 7.48
CA HIS A 326 3.71 -16.03 8.65
C HIS A 326 4.52 -16.85 9.66
N ILE A 327 4.21 -18.14 9.78
CA ILE A 327 4.93 -19.08 10.64
C ILE A 327 6.27 -19.47 10.00
N ASN A 328 6.25 -19.83 8.71
CA ASN A 328 7.42 -20.22 7.91
C ASN A 328 8.06 -19.03 7.19
N TYR A 329 8.26 -17.92 7.92
CA TYR A 329 8.65 -16.64 7.33
C TYR A 329 10.13 -16.54 6.92
N ARG A 330 10.96 -17.58 7.14
CA ARG A 330 12.42 -17.55 6.90
C ARG A 330 12.81 -17.13 5.48
N ASN A 331 12.02 -17.50 4.47
CA ASN A 331 12.26 -17.08 3.07
C ASN A 331 11.71 -15.67 2.75
N SER A 332 11.15 -14.98 3.73
CA SER A 332 10.50 -13.68 3.60
C SER A 332 10.71 -12.82 4.87
N VAL A 333 11.86 -12.98 5.55
CA VAL A 333 12.20 -12.28 6.81
C VAL A 333 12.05 -10.78 6.64
N MET A 334 12.47 -10.24 5.49
CA MET A 334 12.44 -8.82 5.15
C MET A 334 11.03 -8.25 4.89
N LYS A 335 9.98 -9.07 4.80
CA LYS A 335 8.62 -8.57 4.53
C LYS A 335 7.97 -8.06 5.81
N VAL A 336 8.01 -6.74 6.01
CA VAL A 336 7.36 -6.02 7.12
C VAL A 336 5.88 -6.40 7.24
N LYS A 337 5.17 -6.52 6.11
CA LYS A 337 3.76 -6.96 6.07
C LYS A 337 3.50 -8.27 6.81
N LEU A 338 4.42 -9.24 6.71
CA LEU A 338 4.27 -10.51 7.45
C LEU A 338 4.48 -10.27 8.95
N ALA A 339 5.50 -9.50 9.34
CA ALA A 339 5.72 -9.19 10.76
C ALA A 339 4.54 -8.46 11.42
N ALA A 340 4.02 -7.43 10.76
CA ALA A 340 2.86 -6.68 11.25
C ALA A 340 1.59 -7.54 11.34
N GLN A 341 1.39 -8.48 10.42
CA GLN A 341 0.22 -9.37 10.48
C GLN A 341 0.37 -10.48 11.53
N THR A 342 1.60 -10.96 11.77
CA THR A 342 1.89 -11.94 12.82
C THR A 342 1.65 -11.37 14.22
N LEU A 343 2.14 -10.16 14.48
CA LEU A 343 2.03 -9.48 15.79
C LEU A 343 0.93 -8.41 15.73
N SER A 344 -0.28 -8.79 15.31
CA SER A 344 -1.42 -7.87 15.21
C SER A 344 -2.46 -8.10 16.30
N SER A 345 -3.21 -7.07 16.67
CA SER A 345 -4.33 -7.18 17.62
C SER A 345 -5.36 -8.23 17.19
N GLY A 346 -5.61 -8.42 15.89
CA GLY A 346 -6.54 -9.46 15.43
C GLY A 346 -6.04 -10.90 15.69
N VAL A 347 -4.72 -11.12 15.74
CA VAL A 347 -4.15 -12.41 16.19
C VAL A 347 -4.31 -12.55 17.69
N ALA A 348 -4.06 -11.48 18.45
CA ALA A 348 -4.24 -11.46 19.90
C ALA A 348 -5.70 -11.73 20.30
N ASP A 349 -6.66 -11.08 19.63
CA ASP A 349 -8.10 -11.26 19.85
C ASP A 349 -8.52 -12.72 19.59
N ALA A 350 -8.00 -13.36 18.54
CA ALA A 350 -8.31 -14.76 18.25
C ALA A 350 -7.76 -15.73 19.32
N ILE A 351 -6.54 -15.47 19.82
CA ILE A 351 -5.92 -16.29 20.88
C ILE A 351 -6.69 -16.11 22.20
N GLU A 352 -6.96 -14.86 22.59
CA GLU A 352 -7.69 -14.54 23.82
C GLU A 352 -9.10 -15.15 23.81
N TYR A 353 -9.79 -15.08 22.67
CA TYR A 353 -11.12 -15.67 22.52
C TYR A 353 -11.11 -17.19 22.72
N LEU A 354 -10.16 -17.89 22.10
CA LEU A 354 -10.02 -19.35 22.25
C LEU A 354 -9.63 -19.74 23.69
N CYS A 355 -8.83 -18.91 24.36
CA CYS A 355 -8.53 -19.09 25.78
C CYS A 355 -9.80 -18.97 26.65
N GLN A 356 -10.63 -17.95 26.42
CA GLN A 356 -11.88 -17.74 27.17
C GLN A 356 -12.92 -18.85 26.94
N LYS A 357 -12.92 -19.47 25.74
CA LYS A 357 -13.76 -20.64 25.43
C LYS A 357 -13.21 -21.96 25.98
N GLY A 358 -12.06 -21.95 26.64
CA GLY A 358 -11.49 -23.13 27.30
C GLY A 358 -10.74 -24.09 26.37
N GLU A 359 -10.33 -23.65 25.18
CA GLU A 359 -9.59 -24.49 24.24
C GLU A 359 -8.20 -24.85 24.80
N SER A 360 -7.92 -26.14 24.94
CA SER A 360 -6.74 -26.67 25.65
C SER A 360 -5.41 -26.12 25.11
N SER A 361 -5.31 -25.92 23.79
CA SER A 361 -4.10 -25.42 23.13
C SER A 361 -3.77 -23.95 23.42
N PHE A 362 -4.68 -23.20 24.06
CA PHE A 362 -4.56 -21.76 24.29
C PHE A 362 -4.66 -21.36 25.76
N GLN A 363 -4.72 -22.32 26.69
CA GLN A 363 -4.66 -22.01 28.12
C GLN A 363 -3.36 -21.29 28.49
N ASN A 364 -3.45 -20.36 29.44
CA ASN A 364 -2.35 -19.53 29.93
C ASN A 364 -1.69 -18.66 28.83
N SER A 365 -2.45 -18.22 27.83
CA SER A 365 -1.96 -17.43 26.69
C SER A 365 -2.03 -15.91 26.90
N GLU A 366 -2.52 -15.45 28.05
CA GLU A 366 -2.78 -14.05 28.40
C GLU A 366 -1.55 -13.16 28.20
N GLU A 367 -0.38 -13.64 28.64
CA GLU A 367 0.87 -12.89 28.50
C GLU A 367 1.34 -12.80 27.04
N THR A 368 1.06 -13.82 26.22
CA THR A 368 1.33 -13.77 24.78
C THR A 368 0.40 -12.78 24.08
N VAL A 369 -0.88 -12.76 24.44
CA VAL A 369 -1.88 -11.79 23.96
C VAL A 369 -1.45 -10.38 24.34
N TYR A 370 -1.05 -10.17 25.59
CA TYR A 370 -0.59 -8.88 26.08
C TYR A 370 0.64 -8.40 25.30
N PHE A 371 1.68 -9.24 25.16
CA PHE A 371 2.86 -8.93 24.37
C PHE A 371 2.53 -8.48 22.94
N ILE A 372 1.66 -9.24 22.24
CA ILE A 372 1.27 -8.91 20.86
C ILE A 372 0.59 -7.54 20.81
N ARG A 373 -0.33 -7.26 21.74
CA ARG A 373 -1.04 -5.97 21.82
C ARG A 373 -0.10 -4.81 22.11
N GLN A 374 0.89 -4.99 22.98
CA GLN A 374 1.89 -3.96 23.28
C GLN A 374 2.67 -3.59 22.02
N ILE A 375 3.17 -4.59 21.28
CA ILE A 375 3.93 -4.36 20.05
C ILE A 375 3.08 -3.77 18.93
N ASP A 376 1.84 -4.24 18.73
CA ASP A 376 0.93 -3.72 17.70
C ASP A 376 0.56 -2.26 17.97
N ARG A 377 0.18 -1.95 19.23
CA ARG A 377 -0.11 -0.57 19.67
C ARG A 377 1.08 0.35 19.45
N LEU A 378 2.27 -0.09 19.85
CA LEU A 378 3.49 0.68 19.69
C LEU A 378 3.80 0.95 18.21
N PHE A 379 3.68 -0.07 17.37
CA PHE A 379 3.91 0.06 15.94
C PHE A 379 2.90 1.00 15.27
N ASP A 380 1.62 0.94 15.67
CA ASP A 380 0.58 1.85 15.16
C ASP A 380 0.87 3.33 15.47
N ILE A 381 1.34 3.63 16.69
CA ILE A 381 1.71 5.01 17.09
C ILE A 381 2.96 5.47 16.33
N LEU A 382 3.98 4.62 16.22
CA LEU A 382 5.25 4.95 15.56
C LEU A 382 5.19 4.88 14.02
N ASN A 383 4.03 4.54 13.44
CA ASN A 383 3.82 4.44 12.00
C ASN A 383 2.53 5.17 11.55
N SER A 384 2.21 6.30 12.18
CA SER A 384 1.05 7.13 11.81
C SER A 384 1.28 7.84 10.48
N ARG A 385 0.36 7.62 9.52
CA ARG A 385 0.49 8.06 8.11
C ARG A 385 -0.56 9.07 7.67
N ILE A 386 -1.77 8.98 8.24
CA ILE A 386 -2.94 9.70 7.77
C ILE A 386 -3.40 10.66 8.87
N PRO A 387 -3.53 11.97 8.60
CA PRO A 387 -3.94 12.96 9.60
C PRO A 387 -5.28 12.65 10.29
N PHE A 388 -6.20 12.00 9.59
CA PHE A 388 -7.56 11.69 10.06
C PHE A 388 -7.71 10.26 10.64
N SER A 389 -6.60 9.54 10.82
CA SER A 389 -6.63 8.25 11.50
C SER A 389 -7.14 8.39 12.93
N LYS A 390 -7.83 7.35 13.44
CA LYS A 390 -8.38 7.29 14.80
C LYS A 390 -7.62 6.28 15.66
N GLY A 391 -7.72 6.42 16.99
CA GLY A 391 -7.07 5.53 17.95
C GLY A 391 -5.54 5.65 17.90
N TYR A 392 -4.82 4.55 18.11
CA TYR A 392 -3.36 4.54 18.13
C TYR A 392 -2.69 4.85 16.78
N LYS A 393 -3.44 4.84 15.66
CA LYS A 393 -2.96 5.26 14.35
C LYS A 393 -3.07 6.77 14.12
N SER A 394 -3.74 7.49 15.02
CA SER A 394 -3.87 8.95 14.93
C SER A 394 -2.49 9.62 15.01
N PRO A 395 -2.29 10.78 14.39
CA PRO A 395 -1.06 11.54 14.56
C PRO A 395 -0.92 12.01 16.02
N ILE A 396 0.31 12.30 16.45
CA ILE A 396 0.54 12.93 17.76
C ILE A 396 0.13 14.40 17.65
N HIS A 397 -0.71 14.87 18.56
CA HIS A 397 -1.21 16.25 18.61
C HIS A 397 -1.38 16.70 20.07
N PRO A 398 -1.56 18.01 20.34
CA PRO A 398 -1.60 18.52 21.72
C PRO A 398 -2.63 17.83 22.63
N GLY A 399 -3.78 17.45 22.06
CA GLY A 399 -4.84 16.74 22.79
C GLY A 399 -4.58 15.27 23.14
N ASN A 400 -3.61 14.57 22.52
CA ASN A 400 -3.34 13.15 22.81
C ASN A 400 -1.91 12.86 23.31
N ILE A 401 -1.01 13.85 23.27
CA ILE A 401 0.41 13.65 23.59
C ILE A 401 0.64 13.10 25.01
N ASN A 402 -0.13 13.55 26.00
CA ASN A 402 0.00 13.06 27.38
C ASN A 402 -0.47 11.61 27.53
N THR A 403 -1.52 11.20 26.82
CA THR A 403 -1.96 9.81 26.76
C THR A 403 -0.91 8.94 26.10
N ILE A 404 -0.31 9.41 24.99
CA ILE A 404 0.77 8.70 24.31
C ILE A 404 2.01 8.57 25.21
N LYS A 405 2.35 9.63 25.96
CA LYS A 405 3.43 9.59 26.95
C LYS A 405 3.20 8.49 27.99
N SER A 406 2.00 8.42 28.59
CA SER A 406 1.65 7.33 29.52
C SER A 406 1.83 5.96 28.87
N VAL A 407 1.29 5.77 27.67
CA VAL A 407 1.41 4.51 26.93
C VAL A 407 2.88 4.13 26.68
N PHE A 408 3.73 5.08 26.29
CA PHE A 408 5.15 4.84 26.06
C PHE A 408 5.90 4.53 27.34
N THR A 409 5.58 5.20 28.45
CA THR A 409 6.16 4.89 29.76
C THR A 409 5.78 3.48 30.21
N ASP A 410 4.50 3.11 30.13
CA ASP A 410 4.01 1.78 30.51
C ASP A 410 4.64 0.69 29.64
N THR A 411 4.68 0.93 28.32
CA THR A 411 5.27 -0.01 27.37
C THR A 411 6.78 -0.15 27.61
N THR A 412 7.49 0.96 27.89
CA THR A 412 8.92 0.94 28.21
C THR A 412 9.19 0.12 29.47
N ASN A 413 8.40 0.32 30.52
CA ASN A 413 8.53 -0.44 31.76
C ASN A 413 8.28 -1.93 31.52
N TYR A 414 7.23 -2.28 30.78
CA TYR A 414 6.95 -3.67 30.40
C TYR A 414 8.07 -4.29 29.55
N LEU A 415 8.57 -3.60 28.53
CA LEU A 415 9.65 -4.13 27.69
C LEU A 415 10.95 -4.38 28.49
N LYS A 416 11.14 -3.68 29.62
CA LYS A 416 12.26 -3.90 30.54
C LYS A 416 12.14 -5.16 31.38
N THR A 417 10.92 -5.65 31.65
CA THR A 417 10.70 -6.85 32.48
C THR A 417 10.89 -8.15 31.72
N LEU A 418 10.87 -8.10 30.38
CA LEU A 418 11.02 -9.29 29.54
C LEU A 418 12.37 -9.99 29.77
N LYS A 419 12.31 -11.30 30.04
CA LYS A 419 13.44 -12.19 30.30
C LYS A 419 13.46 -13.36 29.32
N PHE A 420 14.63 -13.96 29.16
CA PHE A 420 14.85 -15.22 28.46
C PHE A 420 15.77 -16.09 29.32
N ASN A 421 15.28 -17.25 29.75
CA ASN A 421 15.98 -18.16 30.67
C ASN A 421 16.45 -17.43 31.95
N GLY A 422 15.57 -16.64 32.58
CA GLY A 422 15.89 -15.85 33.78
C GLY A 422 16.75 -14.60 33.55
N ILE A 423 17.37 -14.44 32.38
CA ILE A 423 18.22 -13.29 32.04
C ILE A 423 17.37 -12.21 31.35
N PRO A 424 17.45 -10.93 31.75
CA PRO A 424 16.77 -9.84 31.05
C PRO A 424 17.06 -9.84 29.54
N LEU A 425 16.02 -9.80 28.72
CA LEU A 425 16.11 -9.91 27.26
C LEU A 425 16.91 -8.74 26.65
N ILE A 426 16.92 -7.60 27.34
CA ILE A 426 17.77 -6.43 27.09
C ILE A 426 19.27 -6.75 27.12
N LEU A 427 19.70 -7.72 27.91
CA LEU A 427 21.10 -8.14 28.00
C LEU A 427 21.42 -9.26 26.99
N SER A 428 20.40 -9.84 26.36
CA SER A 428 20.56 -10.91 25.38
C SER A 428 21.07 -10.42 24.03
N GLY A 429 21.56 -11.35 23.20
CA GLY A 429 21.89 -11.08 21.79
C GLY A 429 20.70 -10.65 20.91
N ARG A 430 19.45 -10.70 21.42
CA ARG A 430 18.23 -10.26 20.71
C ARG A 430 17.63 -8.97 21.29
N LYS A 431 18.44 -8.15 21.98
CA LYS A 431 18.03 -6.89 22.61
C LYS A 431 17.63 -5.76 21.66
N MET A 432 18.05 -5.79 20.39
CA MET A 432 17.97 -4.62 19.51
C MET A 432 16.54 -4.12 19.27
N PHE A 433 15.52 -4.99 19.20
CA PHE A 433 14.14 -4.51 19.04
C PHE A 433 13.65 -3.74 20.26
N LEU A 434 14.06 -4.15 21.48
CA LEU A 434 13.70 -3.47 22.72
C LEU A 434 14.38 -2.10 22.78
N ILE A 435 15.70 -2.07 22.60
CA ILE A 435 16.47 -0.83 22.62
C ILE A 435 15.98 0.13 21.55
N GLY A 436 15.79 -0.35 20.32
CA GLY A 436 15.35 0.51 19.23
C GLY A 436 13.95 1.06 19.43
N PHE A 437 13.01 0.27 19.96
CA PHE A 437 11.69 0.79 20.33
C PHE A 437 11.76 1.82 21.45
N ILE A 438 12.53 1.57 22.53
CA ILE A 438 12.67 2.50 23.66
C ILE A 438 13.30 3.83 23.21
N VAL A 439 14.36 3.77 22.40
CA VAL A 439 15.02 4.95 21.82
C VAL A 439 14.03 5.73 20.95
N THR A 440 13.35 5.07 20.02
CA THR A 440 12.41 5.73 19.10
C THR A 440 11.23 6.33 19.84
N MET A 441 10.67 5.67 20.87
CA MET A 441 9.60 6.23 21.72
C MET A 441 10.05 7.53 22.39
N THR A 442 11.22 7.49 23.04
CA THR A 442 11.79 8.62 23.78
C THR A 442 12.02 9.81 22.84
N SER A 443 12.78 9.59 21.76
CA SER A 443 13.07 10.62 20.76
C SER A 443 11.81 11.20 20.11
N THR A 444 10.84 10.35 19.76
CA THR A 444 9.59 10.82 19.12
C THR A 444 8.78 11.73 20.05
N LEU A 445 8.72 11.42 21.35
CA LEU A 445 8.02 12.25 22.33
C LEU A 445 8.70 13.60 22.51
N GLU A 446 10.03 13.62 22.67
CA GLU A 446 10.79 14.87 22.85
C GLU A 446 10.63 15.79 21.63
N ILE A 447 10.81 15.25 20.42
CA ILE A 447 10.58 15.99 19.18
C ILE A 447 9.13 16.50 19.11
N ALA A 448 8.16 15.70 19.57
CA ALA A 448 6.77 16.10 19.55
C ALA A 448 6.46 17.25 20.52
N TYR A 449 7.02 17.23 21.73
CA TYR A 449 6.88 18.34 22.67
C TYR A 449 7.45 19.64 22.10
N GLU A 450 8.65 19.60 21.51
CA GLU A 450 9.28 20.79 20.93
C GLU A 450 8.52 21.35 19.72
N LEU A 451 8.12 20.49 18.78
CA LEU A 451 7.45 20.92 17.54
C LEU A 451 6.00 21.37 17.74
N LEU A 452 5.28 20.77 18.70
CA LEU A 452 3.90 21.15 19.02
C LEU A 452 3.84 22.33 19.98
N GLY A 453 4.85 22.48 20.87
CA GLY A 453 4.89 23.50 21.93
C GLY A 453 5.64 24.79 21.58
N ARG A 454 6.27 24.90 20.41
CA ARG A 454 7.04 26.09 20.02
C ARG A 454 6.18 27.35 19.89
N SER A 455 6.74 28.49 20.30
CA SER A 455 6.06 29.79 20.28
C SER A 455 5.78 30.30 18.86
N GLN A 456 6.65 29.98 17.90
CA GLN A 456 6.51 30.39 16.50
C GLN A 456 6.08 29.22 15.63
N SER A 457 4.95 29.36 14.92
CA SER A 457 4.42 28.37 13.97
C SER A 457 4.34 26.93 14.51
N PRO A 458 3.66 26.69 15.64
CA PRO A 458 3.51 25.35 16.20
C PRO A 458 2.84 24.40 15.20
N LEU A 459 3.34 23.16 15.14
CA LEU A 459 2.69 22.14 14.32
C LEU A 459 1.35 21.76 14.95
N LYS A 460 0.34 21.51 14.11
CA LYS A 460 -0.97 21.03 14.58
C LYS A 460 -0.92 19.57 15.02
N TYR A 461 -0.08 18.79 14.35
CA TYR A 461 0.08 17.36 14.57
C TYR A 461 1.40 16.88 13.94
N ILE A 462 1.85 15.69 14.35
CA ILE A 462 3.05 15.02 13.84
C ILE A 462 2.70 13.62 13.35
N LEU A 463 3.11 13.33 12.11
CA LEU A 463 3.02 12.01 11.52
C LEU A 463 4.35 11.28 11.72
N THR A 464 4.37 10.32 12.64
CA THR A 464 5.57 9.54 12.98
C THR A 464 6.15 8.77 11.80
N TYR A 465 5.33 8.43 10.79
CA TYR A 465 5.82 7.84 9.54
C TYR A 465 6.84 8.72 8.80
N LYS A 466 6.80 10.04 8.97
CA LYS A 466 7.76 10.98 8.34
C LYS A 466 9.20 10.79 8.84
N MET A 467 9.35 10.15 10.00
CA MET A 467 10.63 9.79 10.59
C MET A 467 11.03 8.35 10.27
N SER A 468 10.36 7.66 9.34
CA SER A 468 10.66 6.26 8.98
C SER A 468 11.62 6.16 7.79
N GLN A 469 12.47 5.13 7.83
CA GLN A 469 13.36 4.76 6.74
C GLN A 469 12.62 4.16 5.53
N ASP A 470 11.33 3.82 5.66
CA ASP A 470 10.47 3.37 4.55
C ASP A 470 10.55 4.31 3.33
N HIS A 471 10.80 5.60 3.55
CA HIS A 471 10.97 6.58 2.47
C HIS A 471 12.12 6.23 1.52
N LEU A 472 13.23 5.71 2.06
CA LEU A 472 14.37 5.21 1.30
C LEU A 472 14.09 3.84 0.69
N GLU A 473 13.41 2.93 1.39
CA GLU A 473 13.00 1.64 0.80
C GLU A 473 12.16 1.84 -0.47
N LEU A 474 11.21 2.79 -0.44
CA LEU A 474 10.40 3.16 -1.59
C LEU A 474 11.26 3.80 -2.71
N PHE A 475 12.21 4.65 -2.35
CA PHE A 475 13.14 5.28 -3.29
C PHE A 475 14.03 4.24 -4.00
N PHE A 476 14.60 3.30 -3.25
CA PHE A 476 15.33 2.16 -3.81
C PHE A 476 14.42 1.27 -4.67
N GLY A 477 13.15 1.13 -4.30
CA GLY A 477 12.14 0.50 -5.15
C GLY A 477 12.04 1.16 -6.52
N CYS A 478 12.01 2.50 -6.59
CA CYS A 478 11.98 3.24 -7.86
C CYS A 478 13.23 2.94 -8.69
N ILE A 479 14.41 2.98 -8.06
CA ILE A 479 15.68 2.71 -8.75
C ILE A 479 15.71 1.30 -9.32
N ARG A 480 15.36 0.28 -8.52
CA ARG A 480 15.34 -1.11 -8.98
C ARG A 480 14.31 -1.33 -10.09
N SER A 481 13.14 -0.69 -10.00
CA SER A 481 12.08 -0.81 -11.02
C SER A 481 12.54 -0.32 -12.40
N ARG A 482 13.45 0.66 -12.46
CA ARG A 482 14.00 1.19 -13.70
C ARG A 482 14.77 0.15 -14.51
N GLY A 483 15.39 -0.81 -13.84
CA GLY A 483 16.11 -1.92 -14.47
C GLY A 483 15.20 -3.04 -15.01
N GLY A 484 13.88 -2.94 -14.81
CA GLY A 484 12.92 -3.96 -15.22
C GLY A 484 13.22 -5.30 -14.56
N SER A 485 13.52 -6.33 -15.36
CA SER A 485 13.91 -7.66 -14.86
C SER A 485 15.31 -7.67 -14.21
N ASN A 486 16.17 -6.68 -14.50
CA ASN A 486 17.47 -6.53 -13.84
C ASN A 486 17.33 -5.57 -12.64
N ASN A 487 16.89 -6.09 -11.50
CA ASN A 487 16.60 -5.32 -10.29
C ASN A 487 17.84 -5.02 -9.41
N ASN A 488 19.05 -5.36 -9.87
CA ASN A 488 20.31 -5.08 -9.19
C ASN A 488 21.17 -4.11 -10.03
N PRO A 489 21.05 -2.79 -9.84
CA PRO A 489 21.81 -1.83 -10.63
C PRO A 489 23.30 -1.86 -10.27
N ASN A 490 24.17 -1.52 -11.23
CA ASN A 490 25.57 -1.17 -10.95
C ASN A 490 25.71 0.35 -10.65
N CYS A 491 26.92 0.81 -10.30
CA CYS A 491 27.19 2.21 -9.98
C CYS A 491 26.69 3.18 -11.08
N SER A 492 27.08 2.99 -12.34
CA SER A 492 26.66 3.87 -13.44
C SER A 492 25.13 3.90 -13.64
N GLN A 493 24.47 2.74 -13.54
CA GLN A 493 23.01 2.64 -13.62
C GLN A 493 22.32 3.35 -12.46
N PHE A 494 22.82 3.20 -11.23
CA PHE A 494 22.33 3.93 -10.08
C PHE A 494 22.44 5.44 -10.30
N LYS A 495 23.64 5.94 -10.64
CA LYS A 495 23.92 7.37 -10.90
C LYS A 495 22.95 7.95 -11.93
N LYS A 496 22.82 7.28 -13.08
CA LYS A 496 21.95 7.70 -14.18
C LYS A 496 20.47 7.66 -13.79
N THR A 497 20.06 6.73 -12.94
CA THR A 497 18.67 6.61 -12.47
C THR A 497 18.33 7.65 -11.42
N LEU A 498 19.22 7.89 -10.44
CA LEU A 498 19.09 8.97 -9.46
C LEU A 498 18.97 10.32 -10.16
N ARG A 499 19.82 10.59 -11.15
CA ARG A 499 19.73 11.81 -11.97
C ARG A 499 18.36 11.97 -12.61
N GLN A 500 17.78 10.89 -13.15
CA GLN A 500 16.42 10.95 -13.71
C GLN A 500 15.37 11.25 -12.64
N LEU A 501 15.47 10.58 -11.48
CA LEU A 501 14.54 10.73 -10.36
C LEU A 501 14.48 12.16 -9.83
N LEU A 502 15.61 12.86 -9.78
CA LEU A 502 15.68 14.27 -9.35
C LEU A 502 14.91 15.23 -10.28
N PHE A 503 14.71 14.86 -11.55
CA PHE A 503 14.01 15.68 -12.55
C PHE A 503 12.56 15.27 -12.83
N THR A 504 12.08 14.21 -12.20
CA THR A 504 10.73 13.67 -12.37
C THR A 504 9.91 13.89 -11.12
N LYS A 505 8.78 14.60 -11.23
CA LYS A 505 7.79 14.71 -10.15
C LYS A 505 6.96 13.42 -10.09
N ASN A 506 6.65 12.96 -8.89
CA ASN A 506 5.62 11.94 -8.59
C ASN A 506 5.79 10.56 -9.24
N ILE A 507 6.88 9.83 -8.90
CA ILE A 507 6.99 8.40 -9.25
C ILE A 507 6.49 7.53 -8.09
N THR A 508 5.49 6.70 -8.38
CA THR A 508 4.94 5.67 -7.49
C THR A 508 5.41 4.27 -7.93
N VAL A 509 5.68 3.40 -6.97
CA VAL A 509 6.07 1.99 -7.20
C VAL A 509 4.98 1.10 -6.64
N GLU A 510 4.32 0.32 -7.50
CA GLU A 510 3.26 -0.61 -7.08
C GLU A 510 3.81 -1.83 -6.30
N SER A 511 5.09 -2.18 -6.47
CA SER A 511 5.71 -3.41 -5.96
C SER A 511 6.64 -3.26 -4.74
N GLY A 512 6.70 -2.08 -4.11
CA GLY A 512 7.48 -1.85 -2.89
C GLY A 512 6.95 -2.66 -1.69
N ASN A 513 7.81 -3.06 -0.75
CA ASN A 513 7.38 -3.77 0.47
C ASN A 513 6.28 -3.01 1.25
N CYS A 514 6.26 -1.68 1.12
CA CYS A 514 5.35 -0.75 1.79
C CYS A 514 4.35 -0.06 0.85
N SER A 515 4.26 -0.46 -0.43
CA SER A 515 3.39 0.19 -1.43
C SER A 515 1.89 -0.01 -1.15
N ASN A 516 1.51 -1.12 -0.52
CA ASN A 516 0.11 -1.43 -0.17
C ASN A 516 -0.53 -0.48 0.87
N PHE A 517 0.21 0.50 1.39
CA PHE A 517 -0.26 1.47 2.38
C PHE A 517 -0.28 2.92 1.85
N VAL A 518 0.16 3.13 0.60
CA VAL A 518 -0.06 4.40 -0.09
C VAL A 518 -1.33 4.22 -0.90
N ALA A 519 -2.47 4.55 -0.30
CA ALA A 519 -3.66 4.80 -1.12
C ALA A 519 -3.31 5.95 -2.07
N PRO A 520 -3.43 5.78 -3.40
CA PRO A 520 -3.46 6.92 -4.28
C PRO A 520 -4.70 7.73 -3.87
N GLY A 521 -4.47 8.93 -3.33
CA GLY A 521 -5.51 9.96 -3.32
C GLY A 521 -5.80 10.31 -4.77
N GLY A 522 -6.88 9.74 -5.28
CA GLY A 522 -7.40 9.98 -6.61
C GLY A 522 -8.69 9.20 -6.71
N ASP A 523 -9.80 9.91 -6.82
CA ASP A 523 -11.07 9.34 -7.26
C ASP A 523 -10.79 8.62 -8.58
N ALA A 524 -10.61 7.31 -8.51
CA ALA A 524 -10.73 6.48 -9.68
C ALA A 524 -12.20 6.63 -10.07
N LEU A 525 -12.45 7.45 -11.10
CA LEU A 525 -13.67 7.39 -11.88
C LEU A 525 -13.84 5.92 -12.29
N ASP A 526 -14.66 5.21 -11.53
CA ASP A 526 -15.19 3.91 -11.90
C ASP A 526 -15.95 4.14 -13.20
N PHE A 527 -15.31 3.86 -14.33
CA PHE A 527 -16.01 3.64 -15.58
C PHE A 527 -16.93 2.43 -15.35
N ARG A 528 -18.16 2.70 -14.93
CA ARG A 528 -19.26 1.73 -15.00
C ARG A 528 -19.48 1.42 -16.48
N SER A 529 -18.80 0.40 -16.97
CA SER A 529 -19.33 -0.31 -18.13
C SER A 529 -20.60 -1.00 -17.64
N GLU A 530 -21.77 -0.48 -18.02
CA GLU A 530 -23.01 -1.24 -17.94
C GLU A 530 -22.87 -2.47 -18.84
N LYS A 531 -22.32 -3.55 -18.29
CA LYS A 531 -22.57 -4.87 -18.85
C LYS A 531 -24.02 -5.16 -18.53
N ARG A 532 -24.91 -4.94 -19.51
CA ARG A 532 -26.20 -5.61 -19.56
C ARG A 532 -25.90 -7.11 -19.40
N CYS A 533 -26.24 -7.66 -18.25
CA CYS A 533 -26.32 -9.10 -18.07
C CYS A 533 -27.42 -9.58 -19.01
N ILE A 534 -27.04 -10.13 -20.16
CA ILE A 534 -27.91 -11.01 -20.92
C ILE A 534 -28.14 -12.20 -20.00
N ILE A 535 -29.37 -12.30 -19.46
CA ILE A 535 -29.87 -13.51 -18.82
C ILE A 535 -29.80 -14.57 -19.91
N LYS A 536 -28.79 -15.44 -19.84
CA LYS A 536 -28.88 -16.71 -20.58
C LYS A 536 -29.97 -17.49 -19.87
N SER A 537 -31.01 -17.83 -20.64
CA SER A 537 -32.04 -18.79 -20.29
C SER A 537 -31.41 -20.02 -19.65
N ASP A 538 -32.02 -20.47 -18.57
CA ASP A 538 -31.65 -21.65 -17.79
C ASP A 538 -31.13 -22.78 -18.68
N GLU A 539 -29.84 -23.11 -18.55
CA GLU A 539 -29.39 -24.46 -18.84
C GLU A 539 -30.02 -25.32 -17.76
N ASN A 540 -30.96 -26.19 -18.16
CA ASN A 540 -31.57 -27.19 -17.29
C ASN A 540 -30.45 -27.91 -16.51
N LEU A 541 -30.40 -27.61 -15.21
CA LEU A 541 -29.54 -28.32 -14.28
C LEU A 541 -30.17 -29.67 -13.98
N ASP A 542 -29.38 -30.73 -14.03
CA ASP A 542 -29.79 -32.07 -13.63
C ASP A 542 -30.26 -32.03 -12.15
N GLU A 543 -31.58 -32.08 -11.92
CA GLU A 543 -32.15 -32.17 -10.56
C GLU A 543 -31.61 -33.40 -9.81
N THR A 544 -31.23 -34.44 -10.55
CA THR A 544 -30.60 -35.67 -10.05
C THR A 544 -29.23 -35.44 -9.39
N GLU A 545 -28.43 -34.45 -9.83
CA GLU A 545 -27.18 -34.09 -9.17
C GLU A 545 -27.42 -33.37 -7.82
N ILE A 546 -28.48 -32.56 -7.74
CA ILE A 546 -28.81 -31.79 -6.52
C ILE A 546 -29.30 -32.72 -5.42
N ASP A 547 -30.08 -33.75 -5.76
CA ASP A 547 -30.57 -34.74 -4.80
C ASP A 547 -29.43 -35.57 -4.18
N ASN A 548 -28.43 -35.97 -4.98
CA ASN A 548 -27.23 -36.62 -4.46
C ASN A 548 -26.45 -35.75 -3.46
N TYR A 549 -26.51 -34.42 -3.58
CA TYR A 549 -25.86 -33.51 -2.62
C TYR A 549 -26.67 -33.35 -1.33
N LEU A 550 -28.00 -33.50 -1.34
CA LEU A 550 -28.84 -33.37 -0.15
C LEU A 550 -28.54 -34.44 0.89
N ASP A 551 -28.29 -35.67 0.45
CA ASP A 551 -27.90 -36.78 1.34
C ASP A 551 -26.59 -36.47 2.07
N ILE A 552 -25.61 -35.91 1.36
CA ILE A 552 -24.33 -35.50 1.92
C ILE A 552 -24.51 -34.31 2.89
N LEU A 553 -25.39 -33.37 2.56
CA LEU A 553 -25.63 -32.16 3.36
C LEU A 553 -26.16 -32.50 4.77
N SER A 554 -26.97 -33.56 4.89
CA SER A 554 -27.49 -34.04 6.17
C SER A 554 -26.38 -34.50 7.14
N SER A 555 -25.25 -34.96 6.60
CA SER A 555 -24.09 -35.42 7.39
C SER A 555 -23.14 -34.30 7.82
N ILE A 556 -23.30 -33.07 7.30
CA ILE A 556 -22.39 -31.96 7.58
C ILE A 556 -22.83 -31.22 8.85
N GLN A 557 -22.09 -31.43 9.93
CA GLN A 557 -22.21 -30.63 11.15
C GLN A 557 -21.12 -29.55 11.19
N LEU A 558 -21.54 -28.29 11.30
CA LEU A 558 -20.64 -27.17 11.50
C LEU A 558 -20.24 -27.11 12.98
N ILE A 559 -18.93 -27.05 13.25
CA ILE A 559 -18.39 -26.87 14.60
C ILE A 559 -18.79 -25.47 15.10
N GLU A 560 -19.04 -25.29 16.41
CA GLU A 560 -19.47 -24.04 17.05
C GLU A 560 -18.68 -22.81 16.55
N TYR A 561 -17.35 -22.88 16.60
CA TYR A 561 -16.46 -21.80 16.13
C TYR A 561 -16.67 -21.40 14.66
N THR A 562 -17.08 -22.34 13.82
CA THR A 562 -17.37 -22.08 12.41
C THR A 562 -18.56 -21.13 12.27
N ASN A 563 -19.61 -21.35 13.06
CA ASN A 563 -20.81 -20.52 13.04
C ASN A 563 -20.49 -19.08 13.49
N GLU A 564 -19.69 -18.92 14.53
CA GLU A 564 -19.31 -17.60 15.03
C GLU A 564 -18.44 -16.81 14.02
N ILE A 565 -17.56 -17.49 13.29
CA ILE A 565 -16.78 -16.90 12.19
C ILE A 565 -17.72 -16.52 11.02
N LEU A 566 -18.69 -17.37 10.71
CA LEU A 566 -19.68 -17.10 9.67
C LEU A 566 -20.55 -15.88 10.01
N ASP A 567 -20.94 -15.69 11.28
CA ASP A 567 -21.65 -14.50 11.74
C ASP A 567 -20.83 -13.22 11.54
N TYR A 568 -19.52 -13.29 11.81
CA TYR A 568 -18.61 -12.17 11.55
C TYR A 568 -18.54 -11.84 10.05
N ILE A 569 -18.44 -12.86 9.19
CA ILE A 569 -18.47 -12.70 7.73
C ILE A 569 -19.82 -12.13 7.27
N ALA A 570 -20.92 -12.61 7.84
CA ALA A 570 -22.27 -12.14 7.57
C ALA A 570 -22.40 -10.65 7.89
N GLY A 571 -21.88 -10.19 9.04
CA GLY A 571 -21.86 -8.78 9.42
C GLY A 571 -21.12 -7.90 8.40
N TYR A 572 -20.01 -8.40 7.84
CA TYR A 572 -19.31 -7.71 6.75
C TYR A 572 -20.13 -7.65 5.45
N ILE A 573 -20.82 -8.73 5.10
CA ILE A 573 -21.69 -8.79 3.92
C ILE A 573 -22.86 -7.82 4.06
N VAL A 574 -23.58 -7.88 5.19
CA VAL A 574 -24.70 -6.99 5.52
C VAL A 574 -24.27 -5.53 5.46
N LYS A 575 -23.12 -5.18 6.05
CA LYS A 575 -22.58 -3.82 5.99
C LYS A 575 -22.38 -3.31 4.56
N ASN A 576 -22.02 -4.17 3.61
CA ASN A 576 -21.86 -3.79 2.21
C ASN A 576 -23.19 -3.74 1.45
N ILE A 577 -24.15 -4.59 1.82
CA ILE A 577 -25.51 -4.58 1.25
C ILE A 577 -26.27 -3.34 1.72
N CYS A 578 -26.19 -2.97 3.00
CA CYS A 578 -26.84 -1.77 3.56
C CYS A 578 -26.36 -0.45 2.91
N LYS A 579 -25.19 -0.43 2.26
CA LYS A 579 -24.74 0.73 1.47
C LYS A 579 -25.44 0.86 0.11
N LYS A 580 -26.09 -0.21 -0.35
CA LYS A 580 -26.70 -0.33 -1.68
C LYS A 580 -28.23 -0.39 -1.60
N VAL A 581 -28.76 -0.97 -0.53
CA VAL A 581 -30.20 -1.08 -0.31
C VAL A 581 -30.73 0.26 0.21
N VAL A 582 -31.79 0.75 -0.42
CA VAL A 582 -32.46 2.01 -0.05
C VAL A 582 -33.63 1.78 0.90
N CYS A 583 -34.27 0.60 0.83
CA CYS A 583 -35.44 0.28 1.64
C CYS A 583 -35.08 0.13 3.14
N PRO A 584 -35.66 0.95 4.05
CA PRO A 584 -35.42 0.87 5.49
C PRO A 584 -35.84 -0.48 6.10
N TYR A 585 -36.98 -1.02 5.67
CA TYR A 585 -37.48 -2.31 6.16
C TYR A 585 -36.54 -3.48 5.84
N CYS A 586 -35.95 -3.48 4.63
CA CYS A 586 -34.92 -4.44 4.26
C CYS A 586 -33.66 -4.31 5.11
N ILE A 587 -33.31 -3.11 5.57
CA ILE A 587 -32.15 -2.89 6.45
C ILE A 587 -32.46 -3.45 7.83
N ASP A 588 -33.67 -3.22 8.36
CA ASP A 588 -34.10 -3.73 9.66
C ASP A 588 -34.19 -5.26 9.68
N LEU A 589 -34.60 -5.91 8.58
CA LEU A 589 -34.60 -7.37 8.47
C LEU A 589 -33.19 -7.99 8.50
N LEU A 590 -32.16 -7.26 8.08
CA LEU A 590 -30.77 -7.75 8.01
C LEU A 590 -30.01 -7.59 9.34
N VAL A 591 -30.45 -6.68 10.20
CA VAL A 591 -29.75 -6.27 11.43
C VAL A 591 -30.61 -6.64 12.64
N LYS A 592 -29.99 -7.07 13.73
CA LYS A 592 -30.73 -7.32 14.98
C LYS A 592 -31.18 -5.97 15.56
N SER A 593 -32.49 -5.80 15.80
CA SER A 593 -33.15 -4.51 16.15
C SER A 593 -32.73 -3.91 17.50
N ASP A 594 -32.14 -4.69 18.40
CA ASP A 594 -32.07 -4.32 19.83
C ASP A 594 -30.73 -3.73 20.31
N LEU A 595 -29.86 -3.27 19.40
CA LEU A 595 -28.58 -2.71 19.80
C LEU A 595 -28.51 -1.23 19.45
N THR A 596 -28.99 -0.40 20.37
CA THR A 596 -28.55 1.00 20.50
C THR A 596 -27.01 1.04 20.51
N ASP A 597 -26.40 2.11 20.00
CA ASP A 597 -24.94 2.31 19.86
C ASP A 597 -24.12 2.14 21.18
N HIS A 598 -24.77 1.81 22.31
CA HIS A 598 -24.19 1.70 23.66
C HIS A 598 -24.51 0.40 24.43
N SER A 599 -25.10 -0.63 23.81
CA SER A 599 -25.38 -1.89 24.50
C SER A 599 -24.15 -2.82 24.52
N TYR A 600 -23.40 -2.80 25.61
CA TYR A 600 -22.36 -3.79 25.94
C TYR A 600 -22.99 -5.13 26.35
N VAL A 601 -23.72 -5.78 25.44
CA VAL A 601 -24.24 -7.12 25.71
C VAL A 601 -23.07 -8.10 25.67
N LYS A 602 -22.78 -8.74 26.81
CA LYS A 602 -21.86 -9.88 26.94
C LYS A 602 -22.46 -11.13 26.28
N ASP A 603 -22.82 -11.06 25.00
CA ASP A 603 -23.10 -12.28 24.23
C ASP A 603 -21.76 -12.97 23.94
N ALA A 604 -21.68 -14.28 24.20
CA ALA A 604 -20.45 -15.09 24.17
C ALA A 604 -19.85 -15.35 22.77
N ASN A 605 -20.34 -14.67 21.73
CA ASN A 605 -19.96 -14.93 20.33
C ASN A 605 -18.71 -14.13 19.93
N PHE A 606 -17.93 -14.67 18.98
CA PHE A 606 -16.72 -14.01 18.51
C PHE A 606 -16.95 -12.58 17.99
N THR A 607 -18.07 -12.33 17.29
CA THR A 607 -18.38 -11.02 16.69
C THR A 607 -18.57 -9.91 17.72
N SER A 608 -19.26 -10.19 18.84
CA SER A 608 -19.41 -9.23 19.94
C SER A 608 -18.07 -9.01 20.64
N PHE A 609 -17.29 -10.08 20.85
CA PHE A 609 -15.97 -10.01 21.48
C PHE A 609 -14.99 -9.08 20.74
N VAL A 610 -14.94 -9.15 19.40
CA VAL A 610 -14.07 -8.27 18.59
C VAL A 610 -14.73 -6.93 18.23
N ASN A 611 -16.00 -6.71 18.57
CA ASN A 611 -16.66 -5.47 18.25
C ASN A 611 -16.07 -4.31 19.07
N ARG A 612 -15.84 -3.19 18.38
CA ARG A 612 -15.38 -1.92 18.96
C ARG A 612 -16.31 -0.78 18.53
N GLY A 613 -17.60 -1.09 18.33
CA GLY A 613 -18.67 -0.16 17.95
C GLY A 613 -18.87 0.07 16.44
N LYS A 614 -18.33 -0.79 15.56
CA LYS A 614 -18.42 -0.60 14.09
C LYS A 614 -18.82 -1.83 13.29
N LEU A 615 -18.92 -2.98 13.96
CA LEU A 615 -19.38 -4.22 13.34
C LEU A 615 -20.90 -4.27 13.42
N LYS A 616 -21.52 -4.80 12.38
CA LYS A 616 -22.97 -5.04 12.34
C LYS A 616 -23.23 -6.45 12.83
N ILE A 617 -24.11 -6.57 13.82
CA ILE A 617 -24.61 -7.85 14.31
C ILE A 617 -25.84 -8.20 13.47
N VAL A 618 -25.80 -9.36 12.84
CA VAL A 618 -26.81 -9.79 11.87
C VAL A 618 -28.03 -10.39 12.56
N SER A 619 -29.17 -10.38 11.87
CA SER A 619 -30.36 -11.10 12.32
C SER A 619 -30.17 -12.62 12.27
N SER A 620 -30.97 -13.36 13.05
CA SER A 620 -30.93 -14.83 13.09
C SER A 620 -31.19 -15.45 11.71
N GLY A 621 -32.10 -14.87 10.92
CA GLY A 621 -32.39 -15.31 9.56
C GLY A 621 -31.18 -15.22 8.63
N VAL A 622 -30.40 -14.13 8.71
CA VAL A 622 -29.17 -13.98 7.93
C VAL A 622 -28.11 -15.01 8.35
N SER A 623 -27.95 -15.25 9.66
CA SER A 623 -27.02 -16.26 10.17
C SER A 623 -27.34 -17.65 9.61
N LEU A 624 -28.61 -18.07 9.66
CA LEU A 624 -29.07 -19.36 9.13
C LEU A 624 -28.83 -19.49 7.62
N ILE A 625 -29.12 -18.45 6.84
CA ILE A 625 -28.86 -18.45 5.39
C ILE A 625 -27.36 -18.68 5.11
N ILE A 626 -26.47 -17.99 5.83
CA ILE A 626 -25.03 -18.11 5.63
C ILE A 626 -24.50 -19.48 6.07
N GLN A 627 -25.02 -20.04 7.16
CA GLN A 627 -24.67 -21.39 7.61
C GLN A 627 -25.07 -22.45 6.58
N GLU A 628 -26.29 -22.37 6.03
CA GLU A 628 -26.75 -23.31 4.99
C GLU A 628 -25.98 -23.15 3.68
N LEU A 629 -25.55 -21.94 3.33
CA LEU A 629 -24.64 -21.71 2.20
C LEU A 629 -23.25 -22.31 2.44
N GLU A 630 -22.70 -22.27 3.65
CA GLU A 630 -21.42 -22.93 3.96
C GLU A 630 -21.55 -24.45 3.89
N LYS A 631 -22.62 -25.05 4.43
CA LYS A 631 -22.86 -26.50 4.30
C LYS A 631 -22.97 -26.93 2.84
N SER A 632 -23.70 -26.15 2.05
CA SER A 632 -23.84 -26.37 0.60
C SER A 632 -22.50 -26.24 -0.12
N PHE A 633 -21.68 -25.25 0.27
CA PHE A 633 -20.31 -25.11 -0.23
C PHE A 633 -19.43 -26.32 0.13
N GLN A 634 -19.50 -26.82 1.36
CA GLN A 634 -18.74 -27.99 1.80
C GLN A 634 -19.15 -29.25 1.03
N ALA A 635 -20.45 -29.49 0.85
CA ALA A 635 -20.97 -30.62 0.07
C ALA A 635 -20.48 -30.59 -1.39
N VAL A 636 -20.67 -29.46 -2.09
CA VAL A 636 -20.38 -29.35 -3.53
C VAL A 636 -18.87 -29.25 -3.80
N VAL A 637 -18.16 -28.39 -3.06
CA VAL A 637 -16.78 -28.00 -3.39
C VAL A 637 -15.74 -28.78 -2.60
N VAL A 638 -15.97 -29.05 -1.32
CA VAL A 638 -14.96 -29.69 -0.45
C VAL A 638 -15.02 -31.21 -0.57
N ILE A 639 -16.22 -31.78 -0.41
CA ILE A 639 -16.43 -33.23 -0.41
C ILE A 639 -16.39 -33.76 -1.85
N ASN A 640 -17.25 -33.22 -2.72
CA ASN A 640 -17.36 -33.68 -4.11
C ASN A 640 -16.31 -33.10 -5.06
N LYS A 641 -15.49 -32.15 -4.60
CA LYS A 641 -14.39 -31.54 -5.37
C LYS A 641 -14.83 -30.98 -6.73
N LYS A 642 -16.11 -30.58 -6.87
CA LYS A 642 -16.63 -29.99 -8.12
C LYS A 642 -16.15 -28.56 -8.24
N LEU A 643 -15.21 -28.33 -9.15
CA LEU A 643 -14.57 -27.02 -9.40
C LEU A 643 -14.95 -26.40 -10.74
N HIS A 644 -15.72 -27.11 -11.57
CA HIS A 644 -16.06 -26.73 -12.94
C HIS A 644 -17.58 -26.65 -13.13
N ASN A 645 -18.01 -25.74 -14.01
CA ASN A 645 -19.37 -25.39 -14.46
C ASN A 645 -20.47 -25.32 -13.38
N ASN A 646 -21.20 -24.19 -13.36
CA ASN A 646 -22.40 -23.96 -12.53
C ASN A 646 -22.25 -24.16 -11.01
N VAL A 647 -21.02 -24.36 -10.48
CA VAL A 647 -20.72 -24.54 -9.05
C VAL A 647 -21.41 -23.51 -8.15
N LYS A 648 -21.40 -22.23 -8.56
CA LYS A 648 -22.07 -21.17 -7.79
C LYS A 648 -23.57 -21.34 -7.75
N GLN A 649 -24.19 -21.68 -8.88
CA GLN A 649 -25.63 -21.92 -8.96
C GLN A 649 -26.00 -23.17 -8.14
N ASN A 650 -25.21 -24.24 -8.22
CA ASN A 650 -25.43 -25.47 -7.46
C ASN A 650 -25.43 -25.21 -5.95
N ILE A 651 -24.45 -24.44 -5.44
CA ILE A 651 -24.40 -24.08 -4.01
C ILE A 651 -25.64 -23.28 -3.60
N VAL A 652 -26.06 -22.31 -4.39
CA VAL A 652 -27.21 -21.44 -4.06
C VAL A 652 -28.52 -22.22 -4.14
N MET A 653 -28.70 -23.07 -5.16
CA MET A 653 -29.90 -23.89 -5.30
C MET A 653 -30.00 -24.95 -4.21
N LEU A 654 -28.89 -25.60 -3.86
CA LEU A 654 -28.84 -26.59 -2.78
C LEU A 654 -29.20 -25.95 -1.44
N ALA A 655 -28.63 -24.77 -1.14
CA ALA A 655 -28.98 -24.01 0.06
C ALA A 655 -30.46 -23.62 0.05
N LYS A 656 -30.98 -23.14 -1.08
CA LYS A 656 -32.40 -22.77 -1.24
C LYS A 656 -33.33 -23.97 -1.01
N LYS A 657 -33.04 -25.13 -1.60
CA LYS A 657 -33.84 -26.36 -1.46
C LYS A 657 -33.84 -26.86 -0.01
N ASN A 658 -32.68 -26.84 0.66
CA ASN A 658 -32.59 -27.24 2.06
C ASN A 658 -33.32 -26.27 3.01
N ILE A 659 -33.26 -24.97 2.72
CA ILE A 659 -34.00 -23.95 3.47
C ILE A 659 -35.51 -24.16 3.33
N LEU A 660 -36.00 -24.38 2.11
CA LEU A 660 -37.42 -24.64 1.83
C LEU A 660 -37.93 -25.91 2.54
N ASN A 661 -37.08 -26.94 2.64
CA ASN A 661 -37.42 -28.19 3.34
C ASN A 661 -37.50 -28.02 4.87
N LYS A 662 -36.82 -27.02 5.46
CA LYS A 662 -36.74 -26.83 6.92
C LYS A 662 -37.77 -25.85 7.49
N SER A 663 -38.36 -24.98 6.67
CA SER A 663 -39.31 -23.96 7.16
C SER A 663 -40.35 -23.58 6.11
N THR A 664 -41.63 -23.76 6.44
CA THR A 664 -42.78 -23.21 5.69
C THR A 664 -42.92 -21.68 5.87
N LEU A 665 -42.27 -21.11 6.90
CA LEU A 665 -42.19 -19.67 7.16
C LEU A 665 -40.82 -19.15 6.72
N PHE A 666 -40.79 -18.22 5.77
CA PHE A 666 -39.57 -17.54 5.32
C PHE A 666 -38.89 -16.87 6.54
N PHE A 667 -37.55 -16.92 6.66
CA PHE A 667 -36.78 -16.47 7.84
C PHE A 667 -36.92 -14.98 8.22
N PHE A 668 -37.69 -14.22 7.45
CA PHE A 668 -38.07 -12.84 7.73
C PHE A 668 -39.52 -12.85 8.23
N PRO A 669 -39.75 -12.80 9.56
CA PRO A 669 -41.04 -13.14 10.17
C PRO A 669 -42.18 -12.17 9.83
N ASN A 670 -41.87 -11.01 9.25
CA ASN A 670 -42.83 -9.97 8.92
C ASN A 670 -42.79 -9.70 7.40
N SER A 671 -43.93 -9.87 6.74
CA SER A 671 -44.10 -9.60 5.30
C SER A 671 -43.71 -8.16 5.00
N HIS A 672 -42.73 -7.94 4.13
CA HIS A 672 -42.42 -6.61 3.64
C HIS A 672 -43.70 -5.91 3.13
N PRO A 673 -44.00 -4.65 3.51
CA PRO A 673 -45.16 -3.94 2.97
C PRO A 673 -45.07 -3.94 1.45
N ILE A 674 -46.10 -4.48 0.80
CA ILE A 674 -46.11 -4.74 -0.64
C ILE A 674 -46.14 -3.40 -1.37
N THR A 675 -44.98 -2.96 -1.87
CA THR A 675 -44.84 -1.81 -2.78
C THR A 675 -44.01 -2.22 -4.00
N VAL A 676 -44.31 -3.40 -4.57
CA VAL A 676 -43.54 -3.93 -5.69
C VAL A 676 -44.45 -3.91 -6.92
N ASP A 677 -44.02 -3.19 -7.96
CA ASP A 677 -44.67 -3.21 -9.27
C ASP A 677 -44.83 -4.66 -9.76
N ILE A 678 -46.00 -4.94 -10.34
CA ILE A 678 -46.37 -6.25 -10.88
C ILE A 678 -45.25 -6.74 -11.83
N GLY A 679 -44.52 -7.78 -11.43
CA GLY A 679 -43.42 -8.37 -12.21
C GLY A 679 -42.00 -8.19 -11.64
N SER A 680 -41.80 -7.41 -10.58
CA SER A 680 -40.50 -7.36 -9.89
C SER A 680 -40.34 -8.51 -8.88
N PRO A 681 -39.12 -9.09 -8.72
CA PRO A 681 -38.87 -10.09 -7.68
C PRO A 681 -39.10 -9.50 -6.29
N SER A 682 -39.61 -10.29 -5.36
CA SER A 682 -39.82 -9.84 -3.98
C SER A 682 -38.51 -9.31 -3.37
N HIS A 683 -38.61 -8.29 -2.51
CA HIS A 683 -37.46 -7.74 -1.82
C HIS A 683 -36.71 -8.80 -1.01
N GLU A 684 -37.44 -9.74 -0.40
CA GLU A 684 -36.89 -10.87 0.33
C GLU A 684 -36.06 -11.82 -0.56
N TYR A 685 -36.55 -12.13 -1.76
CA TYR A 685 -35.80 -12.92 -2.74
C TYR A 685 -34.56 -12.16 -3.23
N SER A 686 -34.69 -10.86 -3.44
CA SER A 686 -33.58 -9.98 -3.82
C SER A 686 -32.50 -9.90 -2.73
N LEU A 687 -32.90 -9.89 -1.45
CA LEU A 687 -31.99 -9.95 -0.31
C LEU A 687 -31.29 -11.30 -0.20
N PHE A 688 -32.02 -12.41 -0.31
CA PHE A 688 -31.43 -13.75 -0.31
C PHE A 688 -30.39 -13.90 -1.42
N THR A 689 -30.76 -13.56 -2.66
CA THR A 689 -29.83 -13.64 -3.81
C THR A 689 -28.60 -12.77 -3.62
N ALA A 690 -28.75 -11.54 -3.10
CA ALA A 690 -27.63 -10.65 -2.81
C ALA A 690 -26.70 -11.21 -1.72
N LEU A 691 -27.25 -11.77 -0.64
CA LEU A 691 -26.50 -12.43 0.43
C LEU A 691 -25.74 -13.65 -0.10
N SER A 692 -26.43 -14.54 -0.81
CA SER A 692 -25.86 -15.77 -1.35
C SER A 692 -24.73 -15.49 -2.34
N GLN A 693 -24.95 -14.58 -3.30
CA GLN A 693 -23.91 -14.21 -4.27
C GLN A 693 -22.68 -13.60 -3.58
N SER A 694 -22.89 -12.73 -2.59
CA SER A 694 -21.80 -12.09 -1.85
C SER A 694 -20.98 -13.12 -1.07
N PHE A 695 -21.65 -14.01 -0.33
CA PHE A 695 -21.01 -15.05 0.46
C PHE A 695 -20.25 -16.05 -0.41
N VAL A 696 -20.89 -16.64 -1.42
CA VAL A 696 -20.27 -17.64 -2.31
C VAL A 696 -19.04 -17.07 -3.00
N ASN A 697 -19.09 -15.80 -3.45
CA ASN A 697 -17.92 -15.15 -4.05
C ASN A 697 -16.75 -14.99 -3.07
N ILE A 698 -17.03 -14.59 -1.81
CA ILE A 698 -16.01 -14.48 -0.77
C ILE A 698 -15.42 -15.86 -0.46
N ARG A 699 -16.28 -16.87 -0.27
CA ARG A 699 -15.90 -18.22 0.13
C ARG A 699 -15.09 -18.94 -0.95
N MET A 700 -15.50 -18.86 -2.22
CA MET A 700 -14.75 -19.42 -3.35
C MET A 700 -13.36 -18.79 -3.48
N ARG A 701 -13.25 -17.46 -3.35
CA ARG A 701 -11.94 -16.77 -3.38
C ARG A 701 -11.06 -17.17 -2.20
N HIS A 702 -11.65 -17.31 -1.01
CA HIS A 702 -10.94 -17.79 0.18
C HIS A 702 -10.38 -19.20 -0.05
N TYR A 703 -11.21 -20.13 -0.50
CA TYR A 703 -10.84 -21.52 -0.76
C TYR A 703 -9.74 -21.63 -1.82
N ALA A 704 -9.85 -20.91 -2.94
CA ALA A 704 -8.82 -20.87 -3.96
C ALA A 704 -7.47 -20.37 -3.39
N LYS A 705 -7.50 -19.33 -2.55
CA LYS A 705 -6.31 -18.81 -1.89
C LYS A 705 -5.70 -19.82 -0.92
N GLU A 706 -6.52 -20.57 -0.19
CA GLU A 706 -6.05 -21.64 0.70
C GLU A 706 -5.38 -22.78 -0.07
N ILE A 707 -6.02 -23.30 -1.13
CA ILE A 707 -5.43 -24.33 -1.99
C ILE A 707 -4.09 -23.85 -2.55
N ASN A 708 -4.06 -22.65 -3.14
CA ASN A 708 -2.83 -22.09 -3.70
C ASN A 708 -1.74 -21.98 -2.64
N SER A 709 -2.08 -21.56 -1.41
CA SER A 709 -1.11 -21.53 -0.33
C SER A 709 -0.62 -22.93 0.05
N LYS A 710 -1.52 -23.91 0.21
CA LYS A 710 -1.18 -25.31 0.54
C LYS A 710 -0.32 -25.95 -0.54
N GLN A 711 -0.62 -25.75 -1.82
CA GLN A 711 0.17 -26.27 -2.94
C GLN A 711 1.56 -25.62 -3.04
N VAL A 712 1.66 -24.31 -2.83
CA VAL A 712 2.94 -23.58 -2.83
C VAL A 712 3.87 -23.99 -1.67
N PHE A 713 3.30 -24.49 -0.55
CA PHE A 713 4.09 -24.98 0.59
C PHE A 713 4.28 -26.50 0.62
N LYS A 714 3.44 -27.29 -0.08
CA LYS A 714 3.64 -28.75 -0.25
C LYS A 714 4.74 -29.07 -1.26
N ASN A 715 4.88 -28.29 -2.33
CA ASN A 715 5.93 -28.45 -3.32
C ASN A 715 6.87 -27.24 -3.27
N LYS A 716 8.20 -27.51 -3.23
CA LYS A 716 9.31 -26.55 -3.28
C LYS A 716 8.86 -25.22 -3.90
N SER A 717 8.65 -24.20 -3.06
CA SER A 717 8.31 -22.84 -3.51
C SER A 717 9.12 -22.49 -4.75
N SER A 718 8.46 -22.03 -5.81
CA SER A 718 9.10 -21.86 -7.12
C SER A 718 10.42 -21.10 -6.97
N LEU A 719 11.44 -21.43 -7.77
CA LEU A 719 12.75 -20.75 -7.73
C LEU A 719 12.56 -19.22 -7.66
N ARG A 720 11.62 -18.68 -8.45
CA ARG A 720 11.28 -17.24 -8.46
C ARG A 720 10.80 -16.69 -7.11
N GLN A 721 10.09 -17.46 -6.30
CA GLN A 721 9.66 -17.07 -4.95
C GLN A 721 10.77 -17.20 -3.90
N LYS A 722 11.69 -18.16 -4.06
CA LYS A 722 12.89 -18.29 -3.21
C LYS A 722 13.93 -17.20 -3.48
N LEU A 723 14.02 -16.72 -4.72
CA LEU A 723 15.20 -16.00 -5.23
C LEU A 723 15.07 -14.48 -5.38
N THR A 724 13.96 -13.85 -4.97
CA THR A 724 13.73 -12.43 -5.31
C THR A 724 14.50 -11.40 -4.46
N LYS A 725 14.93 -11.75 -3.24
CA LYS A 725 15.79 -10.86 -2.41
C LYS A 725 16.96 -11.58 -1.75
N LEU A 726 16.86 -12.89 -1.45
CA LEU A 726 17.95 -13.64 -0.83
C LEU A 726 19.22 -13.65 -1.68
N ILE A 727 19.13 -13.69 -3.03
CA ILE A 727 20.33 -13.62 -3.90
C ILE A 727 21.08 -12.28 -3.73
N LEU A 728 20.36 -11.16 -3.56
CA LEU A 728 21.01 -9.85 -3.41
C LEU A 728 21.88 -9.78 -2.14
N PHE A 729 21.53 -10.56 -1.11
CA PHE A 729 22.20 -10.56 0.19
C PHE A 729 23.01 -11.83 0.48
N ASN A 730 22.85 -12.92 -0.29
CA ASN A 730 23.63 -14.16 -0.16
C ASN A 730 25.00 -14.08 -0.86
N ASN A 731 25.25 -13.04 -1.66
CA ASN A 731 26.56 -12.78 -2.27
C ASN A 731 27.39 -11.74 -1.48
N ILE A 732 27.14 -11.61 -0.16
CA ILE A 732 27.91 -10.77 0.77
C ILE A 732 28.89 -11.64 1.56
#